data_AF-B0JKV9-F1
#
_entry.id   AF-B0JKV9-F1
#
_cell.length_a   1.000
_cell.length_b   1.000
_cell.length_c   1.000
_cell.angle_alpha   90.00
_cell.angle_beta   90.00
_cell.angle_gamma   90.00
#
_symmetry.space_group_name_H-M   'P 1'
#
loop_
_entity.id
_entity.type
_entity.pdbx_description
1 polymer ?
#
loop_
_entity_poly.entity_id
_entity_poly.type
_entity_poly.pdbx_seq_one_letter_code
_entity_poly.pdbx_strand_id
1 'polypeptide(L)'
;MSIKQLSLFENVPPEQDTKAVTTSEEISELEITILLSALTANAIAQTDSTLIFALADDPRAMAIAKTFDRPKLVRQLRLSQPQKESEFIKPTFQGNQVFYREREIGRIQLVYKSPSPGELQAKLTHESTIDRFLEFLQKKYQIVSLHESNYHVQIFIPQTQQSHNIEELWIEFITKVIFSIYGDFQYQLSGLMQTFITMLKSVTLAGRGFSTLEIPIITRDQAKVLAAFYLAIFEQVKDRQEKRETEIVQLIEKIKSEELNSKDLESTEKKLKSRQEMQAKEFNKYRDYFQKVLSKLLYEQRAIYHKIRTLDEQLGKTGLSKAQVSKLQKQKDKIESQIIFQEGSIEEKQRFLEESDGNPFEFIEKQKQTDLLKPIQVIAKSFNKTATEQINSTRGDIFTQCILEMYRLLENPKLETIPEPLLTINPKILAARTAGDDGKDFCYSCGVTLDAKTVRWRVARFMFERPSQRRQSSSSEDRPFICSSCSVLSFASPLKVTDDSIILRLKPIREKSGYDDRVRLHNLKEYLRGLTTGELDITAGKYIILNSQKDKTNNGDIASQKLGLKQYALAKIASKLPLEVLSDWEIDLYLQKSTPDKLERRQLILLKGIMEGYNQNIIIKDAKTQEQKNEHKINLKLGDAIRYVQQDMPYLAEFIVSGVPDYNLKFENKIWLESIRELYWKQINEDVRNQQRSKGVYSMSETTMSKRAKIYEDVAALTGLLYPFIEWAEFLIKKDKEMEEKRKQGKKEQDNLDEKTIDKIKKEVAREISKIIENVKDEHFFTYYASIGDQDRTKIKATLKRDRDTYFIYDQARKLIFEKLKISEDIEVKKDGIASLNLTLDDIKNAYTYFANDPLYTDKQGDKNWRDFTYRLKLSLYTRFPELVRKLSSKGDK
;
A
#
# COMPACT_ATOMS: atom_id res chain seq x y z
N MET A 1 -24.31 -8.41 -29.29
CA MET A 1 -24.42 -7.13 -30.03
C MET A 1 -24.02 -7.39 -31.47
N SER A 2 -24.77 -6.87 -32.44
CA SER A 2 -24.56 -7.18 -33.86
C SER A 2 -23.37 -6.39 -34.46
N ILE A 3 -22.73 -6.98 -35.46
CA ILE A 3 -21.56 -6.50 -36.21
C ILE A 3 -21.75 -5.10 -36.83
N LYS A 4 -22.98 -4.56 -36.88
CA LYS A 4 -23.29 -3.22 -37.41
C LYS A 4 -23.05 -2.04 -36.46
N GLN A 5 -22.65 -2.26 -35.21
CA GLN A 5 -22.32 -1.15 -34.28
C GLN A 5 -20.82 -0.86 -34.13
N LEU A 6 -19.94 -1.64 -34.77
CA LEU A 6 -18.48 -1.41 -34.75
C LEU A 6 -17.99 -0.46 -35.86
N SER A 7 -18.79 -0.17 -36.88
CA SER A 7 -18.41 0.71 -38.00
C SER A 7 -18.54 2.21 -37.71
N LEU A 8 -18.91 2.60 -36.48
CA LEU A 8 -18.99 4.01 -36.06
C LEU A 8 -17.70 4.55 -35.43
N PHE A 9 -16.64 3.72 -35.34
CA PHE A 9 -15.35 4.10 -34.76
C PHE A 9 -14.18 4.08 -35.75
N GLU A 10 -14.42 3.85 -37.05
CA GLU A 10 -13.35 3.79 -38.07
C GLU A 10 -13.09 5.10 -38.82
N ASN A 11 -13.85 6.18 -38.55
CA ASN A 11 -13.60 7.48 -39.17
C ASN A 11 -13.77 8.63 -38.16
N VAL A 12 -12.75 8.86 -37.34
CA VAL A 12 -12.51 10.18 -36.75
C VAL A 12 -11.16 10.66 -37.31
N PRO A 13 -11.15 11.51 -38.36
CA PRO A 13 -9.93 12.17 -38.78
C PRO A 13 -9.48 13.12 -37.66
N PRO A 14 -8.16 13.36 -37.48
CA PRO A 14 -7.71 14.40 -36.58
C PRO A 14 -8.21 15.73 -37.12
N GLU A 15 -9.00 16.46 -36.33
CA GLU A 15 -9.38 17.83 -36.66
C GLU A 15 -8.10 18.66 -36.86
N GLN A 16 -7.85 19.04 -38.11
CA GLN A 16 -6.86 20.03 -38.49
C GLN A 16 -7.45 21.42 -38.20
N ASP A 17 -7.06 22.00 -37.07
CA ASP A 17 -7.28 23.43 -36.82
C ASP A 17 -6.29 24.21 -37.70
N THR A 18 -6.72 24.57 -38.90
CA THR A 18 -5.95 25.41 -39.82
C THR A 18 -6.13 26.88 -39.45
N LYS A 19 -5.33 27.34 -38.49
CA LYS A 19 -4.97 28.77 -38.38
C LYS A 19 -3.48 28.90 -38.14
N ALA A 20 -2.79 29.45 -39.15
CA ALA A 20 -1.42 29.88 -39.06
C ALA A 20 -1.26 30.91 -37.93
N VAL A 21 -0.65 30.49 -36.84
CA VAL A 21 -0.04 31.34 -35.82
C VAL A 21 1.33 30.74 -35.54
N THR A 22 2.37 31.41 -36.03
CA THR A 22 3.77 31.14 -35.69
C THR A 22 3.99 31.49 -34.21
N THR A 23 3.93 30.47 -33.36
CA THR A 23 4.46 30.48 -31.99
C THR A 23 5.05 29.10 -31.73
N SER A 24 6.29 29.03 -31.24
CA SER A 24 7.04 27.80 -30.96
C SER A 24 6.19 26.80 -30.17
N GLU A 25 5.70 25.78 -30.85
CA GLU A 25 4.86 24.75 -30.28
C GLU A 25 5.72 23.84 -29.39
N GLU A 26 5.51 23.87 -28.07
CA GLU A 26 6.23 23.04 -27.11
C GLU A 26 6.17 21.55 -27.51
N ILE A 27 7.25 20.80 -27.28
CA ILE A 27 7.27 19.35 -27.48
C ILE A 27 6.44 18.65 -26.38
N SER A 28 5.62 17.68 -26.78
CA SER A 28 4.83 16.85 -25.88
C SER A 28 5.64 15.73 -25.22
N GLU A 29 5.19 15.27 -24.05
CA GLU A 29 5.78 14.12 -23.34
C GLU A 29 5.84 12.85 -24.20
N LEU A 30 4.80 12.65 -25.03
CA LEU A 30 4.68 11.49 -25.90
C LEU A 30 5.81 11.49 -26.93
N GLU A 31 6.09 12.64 -27.53
CA GLU A 31 7.19 12.83 -28.49
C GLU A 31 8.56 12.64 -27.81
N ILE A 32 8.76 13.22 -26.62
CA ILE A 32 9.98 13.01 -25.82
C ILE A 32 10.20 11.51 -25.54
N THR A 33 9.14 10.80 -25.13
CA THR A 33 9.22 9.37 -24.82
C THR A 33 9.60 8.54 -26.04
N ILE A 34 8.99 8.84 -27.19
CA ILE A 34 9.31 8.17 -28.47
C ILE A 34 10.77 8.41 -28.85
N LEU A 35 11.26 9.66 -28.78
CA LEU A 35 12.63 10.00 -29.15
C LEU A 35 13.65 9.34 -28.21
N LEU A 36 13.41 9.33 -26.89
CA LEU A 36 14.27 8.65 -25.92
C LEU A 36 14.28 7.12 -26.13
N SER A 37 13.12 6.53 -26.44
CA SER A 37 12.98 5.12 -26.79
C SER A 37 13.79 4.80 -28.06
N ALA A 38 13.67 5.60 -29.11
CA ALA A 38 14.41 5.42 -30.36
C ALA A 38 15.94 5.60 -30.18
N LEU A 39 16.38 6.57 -29.37
CA LEU A 39 17.78 6.78 -29.01
C LEU A 39 18.35 5.60 -28.20
N THR A 40 17.63 5.14 -27.18
CA THR A 40 18.08 3.99 -26.37
C THR A 40 18.12 2.70 -27.18
N ALA A 41 17.21 2.53 -28.14
CA ALA A 41 17.14 1.38 -29.03
C ALA A 41 18.11 1.46 -30.22
N ASN A 42 18.90 2.53 -30.36
CA ASN A 42 19.76 2.81 -31.53
C ASN A 42 19.01 2.92 -32.87
N ALA A 43 17.70 3.22 -32.86
CA ALA A 43 16.97 3.58 -34.07
C ALA A 43 17.34 5.01 -34.54
N ILE A 44 17.76 5.86 -33.60
CA ILE A 44 18.47 7.12 -33.85
C ILE A 44 19.91 6.94 -33.38
N ALA A 45 20.87 7.50 -34.11
CA ALA A 45 22.28 7.42 -33.73
C ALA A 45 22.50 8.11 -32.37
N GLN A 46 23.14 7.42 -31.41
CA GLN A 46 23.47 7.98 -30.09
C GLN A 46 24.51 9.12 -30.15
N THR A 47 25.08 9.38 -31.33
CA THR A 47 25.95 10.52 -31.62
C THR A 47 25.20 11.75 -32.12
N ASP A 48 23.87 11.70 -32.23
CA ASP A 48 23.05 12.88 -32.57
C ASP A 48 23.05 13.87 -31.40
N SER A 49 24.14 14.65 -31.32
CA SER A 49 24.38 15.63 -30.27
C SER A 49 23.28 16.67 -30.24
N THR A 50 22.73 17.07 -31.38
CA THR A 50 21.66 18.06 -31.48
C THR A 50 20.39 17.61 -30.77
N LEU A 51 19.95 16.35 -30.96
CA LEU A 51 18.79 15.81 -30.25
C LEU A 51 19.08 15.64 -28.75
N ILE A 52 20.28 15.19 -28.39
CA ILE A 52 20.66 15.01 -26.98
C ILE A 52 20.69 16.36 -26.24
N PHE A 53 21.23 17.41 -26.84
CA PHE A 53 21.23 18.76 -26.26
C PHE A 53 19.80 19.29 -26.09
N ALA A 54 18.96 19.12 -27.11
CA ALA A 54 17.58 19.57 -27.07
C ALA A 54 16.75 18.83 -26.01
N LEU A 55 16.98 17.52 -25.82
CA LEU A 55 16.36 16.74 -24.74
C LEU A 55 16.95 17.07 -23.36
N ALA A 56 18.23 17.43 -23.26
CA ALA A 56 18.87 17.76 -21.98
C ALA A 56 18.34 19.07 -21.35
N ASP A 57 17.82 19.97 -22.18
CA ASP A 57 17.19 21.22 -21.73
C ASP A 57 15.80 20.98 -21.11
N ASP A 58 15.17 19.82 -21.37
CA ASP A 58 13.86 19.45 -20.82
C ASP A 58 14.00 18.56 -19.56
N PRO A 59 13.55 19.03 -18.37
CA PRO A 59 13.64 18.24 -17.13
C PRO A 59 12.85 16.92 -17.18
N ARG A 60 11.81 16.84 -18.03
CA ARG A 60 10.99 15.64 -18.22
C ARG A 60 11.76 14.54 -18.92
N ALA A 61 12.62 14.90 -19.87
CA ALA A 61 13.42 13.93 -20.63
C ALA A 61 14.37 13.16 -19.71
N MET A 62 14.99 13.84 -18.73
CA MET A 62 15.84 13.18 -17.73
C MET A 62 15.06 12.17 -16.89
N ALA A 63 13.85 12.52 -16.45
CA ALA A 63 13.00 11.63 -15.67
C ALA A 63 12.54 10.42 -16.49
N ILE A 64 12.13 10.64 -17.74
CA ILE A 64 11.73 9.57 -18.67
C ILE A 64 12.92 8.66 -19.00
N ALA A 65 14.11 9.22 -19.24
CA ALA A 65 15.33 8.46 -19.58
C ALA A 65 15.72 7.48 -18.46
N LYS A 66 15.56 7.85 -17.19
CA LYS A 66 15.81 6.96 -16.04
C LYS A 66 14.95 5.70 -16.09
N THR A 67 13.76 5.76 -16.67
CA THR A 67 12.81 4.64 -16.73
C THR A 67 13.28 3.47 -17.62
N PHE A 68 14.24 3.71 -18.52
CA PHE A 68 14.77 2.70 -19.43
C PHE A 68 15.90 1.85 -18.82
N ASP A 69 16.37 2.18 -17.61
CA ASP A 69 17.50 1.53 -16.94
C ASP A 69 18.78 1.50 -17.81
N ARG A 70 19.06 2.61 -18.51
CA ARG A 70 20.23 2.81 -19.37
C ARG A 70 21.10 3.96 -18.83
N PRO A 71 22.10 3.67 -17.98
CA PRO A 71 22.96 4.70 -17.36
C PRO A 71 23.70 5.57 -18.38
N LYS A 72 24.01 5.04 -19.57
CA LYS A 72 24.72 5.77 -20.64
C LYS A 72 23.93 6.98 -21.14
N LEU A 73 22.64 6.80 -21.47
CA LEU A 73 21.80 7.90 -21.96
C LEU A 73 21.58 8.94 -20.86
N VAL A 74 21.29 8.51 -19.63
CA VAL A 74 21.15 9.39 -18.47
C VAL A 74 22.43 10.23 -18.26
N ARG A 75 23.60 9.61 -18.39
CA ARG A 75 24.90 10.30 -18.29
C ARG A 75 25.10 11.28 -19.45
N GLN A 76 24.74 10.91 -20.69
CA GLN A 76 24.83 11.80 -21.85
C GLN A 76 23.97 13.04 -21.68
N LEU A 77 22.70 12.87 -21.30
CA LEU A 77 21.79 13.98 -21.03
C LEU A 77 22.33 14.88 -19.90
N ARG A 78 22.89 14.29 -18.84
CA ARG A 78 23.41 15.06 -17.69
C ARG A 78 24.68 15.86 -17.99
N LEU A 79 25.54 15.35 -18.87
CA LEU A 79 26.80 16.00 -19.24
C LEU A 79 26.63 17.00 -20.38
N SER A 80 25.48 16.99 -21.05
CA SER A 80 25.17 17.90 -22.15
C SER A 80 24.83 19.28 -21.59
N GLN A 81 25.57 20.31 -22.00
CA GLN A 81 25.23 21.69 -21.65
C GLN A 81 24.08 22.17 -22.53
N PRO A 82 23.04 22.80 -21.96
CA PRO A 82 21.93 23.33 -22.76
C PRO A 82 22.44 24.45 -23.68
N GLN A 83 22.22 24.29 -24.99
CA GLN A 83 22.45 25.36 -25.96
C GLN A 83 21.18 26.18 -26.06
N LYS A 84 21.28 27.49 -25.81
CA LYS A 84 20.14 28.43 -25.78
C LYS A 84 19.38 28.61 -27.12
N GLU A 85 19.83 27.98 -28.21
CA GLU A 85 19.29 28.22 -29.57
C GLU A 85 19.20 26.95 -30.45
N SER A 86 19.07 25.74 -29.88
CA SER A 86 18.83 24.55 -30.72
C SER A 86 17.35 24.40 -31.08
N GLU A 87 17.01 24.54 -32.36
CA GLU A 87 15.66 24.27 -32.88
C GLU A 87 15.28 22.80 -32.61
N PHE A 88 14.24 22.58 -31.79
CA PHE A 88 13.78 21.23 -31.46
C PHE A 88 12.98 20.66 -32.63
N ILE A 89 13.53 19.66 -33.32
CA ILE A 89 12.83 18.97 -34.42
C ILE A 89 11.87 17.93 -33.83
N LYS A 90 10.57 18.10 -34.05
CA LYS A 90 9.54 17.14 -33.61
C LYS A 90 9.52 15.87 -34.50
N PRO A 91 9.16 14.70 -33.95
CA PRO A 91 8.90 13.53 -34.77
C PRO A 91 7.60 13.73 -35.58
N THR A 92 7.56 13.20 -36.79
CA THR A 92 6.38 13.28 -37.68
C THR A 92 5.69 11.92 -37.78
N PHE A 93 4.36 11.91 -37.84
CA PHE A 93 3.54 10.71 -37.86
C PHE A 93 2.92 10.50 -39.25
N GLN A 94 3.11 9.32 -39.85
CA GLN A 94 2.46 8.92 -41.10
C GLN A 94 1.73 7.60 -40.87
N GLY A 95 0.41 7.67 -40.66
CA GLY A 95 -0.37 6.53 -40.19
C GLY A 95 0.17 6.01 -38.86
N ASN A 96 0.60 4.75 -38.83
CA ASN A 96 1.20 4.13 -37.66
C ASN A 96 2.74 4.27 -37.61
N GLN A 97 3.38 4.81 -38.64
CA GLN A 97 4.83 4.97 -38.68
C GLN A 97 5.26 6.32 -38.11
N VAL A 98 6.41 6.33 -37.44
CA VAL A 98 6.98 7.53 -36.82
C VAL A 98 8.34 7.81 -37.43
N PHE A 99 8.56 9.06 -37.83
CA PHE A 99 9.77 9.52 -38.50
C PHE A 99 10.46 10.62 -37.71
N TYR A 100 11.79 10.67 -37.77
CA TYR A 100 12.62 11.78 -37.27
C TYR A 100 13.66 12.13 -38.34
N ARG A 101 13.70 13.40 -38.77
CA ARG A 101 14.57 13.87 -39.88
C ARG A 101 14.47 12.95 -41.12
N GLU A 102 13.24 12.66 -41.54
CA GLU A 102 12.89 11.81 -42.68
C GLU A 102 13.27 10.33 -42.56
N ARG A 103 13.83 9.88 -41.43
CA ARG A 103 14.13 8.47 -41.17
C ARG A 103 13.03 7.84 -40.32
N GLU A 104 12.55 6.66 -40.71
CA GLU A 104 11.64 5.86 -39.88
C GLU A 104 12.37 5.44 -38.61
N ILE A 105 11.85 5.86 -37.46
CA ILE A 105 12.41 5.52 -36.14
C ILE A 105 11.62 4.42 -35.43
N GLY A 106 10.42 4.09 -35.93
CA GLY A 106 9.60 3.01 -35.42
C GLY A 106 8.13 3.15 -35.79
N ARG A 107 7.27 2.38 -35.10
CA ARG A 107 5.82 2.39 -35.34
C ARG A 107 5.03 2.38 -34.03
N ILE A 108 3.82 2.95 -34.06
CA ILE A 108 2.82 2.85 -33.02
C ILE A 108 1.92 1.65 -33.33
N GLN A 109 1.69 0.80 -32.31
CA GLN A 109 0.84 -0.37 -32.41
C GLN A 109 -0.15 -0.41 -31.26
N LEU A 110 -1.41 -0.77 -31.56
CA LEU A 110 -2.44 -0.98 -30.56
C LEU A 110 -2.43 -2.46 -30.13
N VAL A 111 -2.40 -2.71 -28.83
CA VAL A 111 -2.57 -4.06 -28.24
C VAL A 111 -3.77 -4.08 -27.30
N TYR A 112 -4.56 -5.14 -27.38
CA TYR A 112 -5.79 -5.33 -26.62
C TYR A 112 -5.51 -6.08 -25.33
N LYS A 113 -6.13 -5.63 -24.25
CA LYS A 113 -6.11 -6.31 -22.95
C LYS A 113 -7.11 -7.44 -22.95
N SER A 114 -6.73 -8.56 -22.35
CA SER A 114 -7.69 -9.60 -21.96
C SER A 114 -8.76 -9.00 -21.03
N PRO A 115 -10.03 -9.39 -21.14
CA PRO A 115 -11.08 -8.90 -20.26
C PRO A 115 -10.71 -9.05 -18.78
N SER A 116 -10.92 -7.99 -18.01
CA SER A 116 -10.57 -7.98 -16.59
C SER A 116 -11.39 -9.03 -15.83
N PRO A 117 -10.76 -9.86 -14.99
CA PRO A 117 -11.47 -10.72 -14.04
C PRO A 117 -12.43 -9.94 -13.15
N GLY A 118 -13.56 -10.56 -12.80
CA GLY A 118 -14.52 -10.00 -11.84
C GLY A 118 -14.09 -10.19 -10.38
N GLU A 119 -13.37 -11.28 -10.09
CA GLU A 119 -12.78 -11.58 -8.79
C GLU A 119 -11.55 -10.67 -8.54
N LEU A 120 -11.46 -10.09 -7.33
CA LEU A 120 -10.50 -9.03 -7.02
C LEU A 120 -9.05 -9.50 -7.08
N GLN A 121 -8.73 -10.66 -6.49
CA GLN A 121 -7.36 -11.19 -6.48
C GLN A 121 -6.87 -11.47 -7.90
N ALA A 122 -7.70 -12.06 -8.75
CA ALA A 122 -7.39 -12.30 -10.15
C ALA A 122 -7.22 -11.00 -10.94
N LYS A 123 -8.07 -10.01 -10.70
CA LYS A 123 -7.96 -8.68 -11.33
C LYS A 123 -6.61 -8.04 -11.00
N LEU A 124 -6.24 -8.02 -9.72
CA LEU A 124 -4.96 -7.47 -9.26
C LEU A 124 -3.78 -8.21 -9.86
N THR A 125 -3.86 -9.54 -9.94
CA THR A 125 -2.85 -10.36 -10.60
C THR A 125 -2.73 -9.99 -12.08
N HIS A 126 -3.83 -9.90 -12.84
CA HIS A 126 -3.79 -9.54 -14.26
C HIS A 126 -3.20 -8.15 -14.48
N GLU A 127 -3.66 -7.14 -13.74
CA GLU A 127 -3.15 -5.77 -13.88
C GLU A 127 -1.67 -5.68 -13.51
N SER A 128 -1.25 -6.34 -12.43
CA SER A 128 0.17 -6.43 -12.02
C SER A 128 1.05 -7.12 -13.07
N THR A 129 0.56 -8.22 -13.66
CA THR A 129 1.31 -8.93 -14.71
C THR A 129 1.43 -8.08 -15.98
N ILE A 130 0.38 -7.36 -16.38
CA ILE A 130 0.42 -6.42 -17.50
C ILE A 130 1.43 -5.31 -17.24
N ASP A 131 1.39 -4.68 -16.06
CA ASP A 131 2.31 -3.62 -15.68
C ASP A 131 3.78 -4.10 -15.74
N ARG A 132 4.06 -5.29 -15.22
CA ARG A 132 5.40 -5.91 -15.25
C ARG A 132 5.82 -6.29 -16.67
N PHE A 133 4.89 -6.72 -17.52
CA PHE A 133 5.20 -7.04 -18.91
C PHE A 133 5.55 -5.78 -19.71
N LEU A 134 4.79 -4.69 -19.54
CA LEU A 134 5.10 -3.40 -20.15
C LEU A 134 6.45 -2.86 -19.66
N GLU A 135 6.79 -3.06 -18.39
CA GLU A 135 8.12 -2.71 -17.88
C GLU A 135 9.23 -3.56 -18.51
N PHE A 136 9.02 -4.86 -18.69
CA PHE A 136 9.96 -5.74 -19.38
C PHE A 136 10.20 -5.27 -20.83
N LEU A 137 9.12 -4.98 -21.56
CA LEU A 137 9.19 -4.44 -22.92
C LEU A 137 9.99 -3.13 -22.96
N GLN A 138 9.75 -2.22 -22.01
CA GLN A 138 10.42 -0.93 -21.95
C GLN A 138 11.91 -1.04 -21.60
N LYS A 139 12.27 -1.81 -20.57
CA LYS A 139 13.67 -1.88 -20.11
C LYS A 139 14.54 -2.71 -21.03
N LYS A 140 14.04 -3.86 -21.49
CA LYS A 140 14.82 -4.82 -22.29
C LYS A 140 14.78 -4.47 -23.78
N TYR A 141 13.59 -4.19 -24.32
CA TYR A 141 13.35 -3.96 -25.74
C TYR A 141 13.06 -2.50 -26.09
N GLN A 142 13.05 -1.58 -25.12
CA GLN A 142 12.82 -0.14 -25.36
C GLN A 142 11.46 0.15 -26.00
N ILE A 143 10.53 -0.82 -25.97
CA ILE A 143 9.15 -0.67 -26.42
C ILE A 143 8.37 0.01 -25.30
N VAL A 144 7.81 1.19 -25.57
CA VAL A 144 7.19 2.04 -24.53
C VAL A 144 5.68 2.10 -24.67
N SER A 145 4.98 2.07 -23.54
CA SER A 145 3.55 2.39 -23.49
C SER A 145 3.35 3.89 -23.75
N LEU A 146 2.48 4.24 -24.69
CA LEU A 146 2.11 5.62 -24.99
C LEU A 146 0.80 6.05 -24.31
N HIS A 147 -0.18 5.16 -24.32
CA HIS A 147 -1.48 5.40 -23.71
C HIS A 147 -2.06 4.07 -23.22
N GLU A 148 -2.73 4.09 -22.06
CA GLU A 148 -3.36 2.92 -21.46
C GLU A 148 -4.83 3.23 -21.14
N SER A 149 -5.74 2.46 -21.73
CA SER A 149 -7.16 2.46 -21.38
C SER A 149 -7.53 1.19 -20.60
N ASN A 150 -8.80 1.04 -20.24
CA ASN A 150 -9.30 -0.20 -19.63
C ASN A 150 -9.23 -1.41 -20.59
N TYR A 151 -9.19 -1.18 -21.90
CA TYR A 151 -9.34 -2.22 -22.92
C TYR A 151 -8.12 -2.42 -23.80
N HIS A 152 -7.26 -1.41 -23.93
CA HIS A 152 -6.11 -1.47 -24.84
C HIS A 152 -4.94 -0.64 -24.31
N VAL A 153 -3.77 -0.91 -24.86
CA VAL A 153 -2.54 -0.15 -24.67
C VAL A 153 -2.02 0.24 -26.05
N GLN A 154 -1.69 1.51 -26.25
CA GLN A 154 -0.91 1.95 -27.40
C GLN A 154 0.56 1.86 -27.04
N ILE A 155 1.37 1.19 -27.85
CA ILE A 155 2.80 1.05 -27.64
C ILE A 155 3.58 1.61 -28.83
N PHE A 156 4.76 2.17 -28.58
CA PHE A 156 5.73 2.49 -29.62
C PHE A 156 6.81 1.42 -29.68
N ILE A 157 7.04 0.89 -30.88
CA ILE A 157 8.05 -0.13 -31.17
C ILE A 157 9.15 0.52 -32.02
N PRO A 158 10.38 0.68 -31.48
CA PRO A 158 11.52 1.20 -32.24
C PRO A 158 11.81 0.37 -33.48
N GLN A 159 12.37 1.00 -34.52
CA GLN A 159 12.69 0.34 -35.80
C GLN A 159 13.55 -0.91 -35.61
N THR A 160 14.53 -0.84 -34.71
CA THR A 160 15.45 -1.95 -34.39
C THR A 160 14.77 -3.14 -33.71
N GLN A 161 13.51 -3.00 -33.30
CA GLN A 161 12.77 -3.98 -32.51
C GLN A 161 11.52 -4.50 -33.22
N GLN A 162 11.19 -3.99 -34.41
CA GLN A 162 9.98 -4.35 -35.15
C GLN A 162 9.91 -5.83 -35.57
N SER A 163 11.05 -6.54 -35.60
CA SER A 163 11.10 -7.97 -35.91
C SER A 163 10.54 -8.87 -34.79
N HIS A 164 10.39 -8.35 -33.56
CA HIS A 164 9.92 -9.14 -32.43
C HIS A 164 8.39 -9.26 -32.40
N ASN A 165 7.89 -10.47 -32.13
CA ASN A 165 6.48 -10.70 -31.88
C ASN A 165 6.16 -10.54 -30.39
N ILE A 166 5.13 -9.76 -30.06
CA ILE A 166 4.68 -9.51 -28.69
C ILE A 166 4.31 -10.81 -27.95
N GLU A 167 3.73 -11.79 -28.65
CA GLU A 167 3.36 -13.08 -28.06
C GLU A 167 4.59 -13.94 -27.73
N GLU A 168 5.65 -13.87 -28.53
CA GLU A 168 6.93 -14.52 -28.24
C GLU A 168 7.64 -13.84 -27.06
N LEU A 169 7.62 -12.49 -27.03
CA LEU A 169 8.14 -11.71 -25.92
C LEU A 169 7.40 -12.02 -24.60
N TRP A 170 6.10 -12.32 -24.67
CA TRP A 170 5.33 -12.78 -23.52
C TRP A 170 5.83 -14.13 -22.98
N ILE A 171 6.09 -15.11 -23.85
CA ILE A 171 6.63 -16.42 -23.46
C ILE A 171 7.99 -16.24 -22.79
N GLU A 172 8.86 -15.40 -23.36
CA GLU A 172 10.15 -15.10 -22.77
C GLU A 172 10.01 -14.44 -21.38
N PHE A 173 9.12 -13.45 -21.26
CA PHE A 173 8.85 -12.78 -20.00
C PHE A 173 8.36 -13.75 -18.92
N ILE A 174 7.39 -14.60 -19.24
CA ILE A 174 6.85 -15.57 -18.28
C ILE A 174 7.93 -16.56 -17.83
N THR A 175 8.70 -17.11 -18.76
CA THR A 175 9.64 -18.21 -18.48
C THR A 175 10.97 -17.74 -17.90
N LYS A 176 11.52 -16.61 -18.38
CA LYS A 176 12.84 -16.11 -17.99
C LYS A 176 12.81 -15.03 -16.91
N VAL A 177 11.67 -14.35 -16.71
CA VAL A 177 11.55 -13.25 -15.75
C VAL A 177 10.59 -13.57 -14.61
N ILE A 178 9.29 -13.74 -14.88
CA ILE A 178 8.30 -13.90 -13.80
C ILE A 178 8.52 -15.19 -13.01
N PHE A 179 8.74 -16.32 -13.70
CA PHE A 179 8.88 -17.65 -13.10
C PHE A 179 10.33 -18.14 -13.06
N SER A 180 11.31 -17.22 -13.13
CA SER A 180 12.68 -17.52 -12.74
C SER A 180 12.90 -17.24 -11.26
N ILE A 181 13.96 -17.82 -10.69
CA ILE A 181 14.28 -17.62 -9.27
C ILE A 181 14.51 -16.13 -8.99
N TYR A 182 15.38 -15.50 -9.77
CA TYR A 182 15.87 -14.16 -9.48
C TYR A 182 15.37 -13.05 -10.40
N GLY A 183 14.72 -13.40 -11.51
CA GLY A 183 14.35 -12.44 -12.55
C GLY A 183 15.52 -12.09 -13.48
N ASP A 184 15.51 -10.88 -14.02
CA ASP A 184 16.58 -10.35 -14.88
C ASP A 184 17.28 -9.19 -14.16
N PHE A 185 18.42 -9.51 -13.53
CA PHE A 185 19.20 -8.54 -12.75
C PHE A 185 19.75 -7.40 -13.59
N GLN A 186 20.05 -7.63 -14.87
CA GLN A 186 20.62 -6.61 -15.75
C GLN A 186 19.65 -5.43 -15.94
N TYR A 187 18.34 -5.72 -15.91
CA TYR A 187 17.27 -4.73 -16.10
C TYR A 187 16.43 -4.53 -14.82
N GLN A 188 16.90 -5.03 -13.67
CA GLN A 188 16.21 -4.96 -12.38
C GLN A 188 14.77 -5.47 -12.42
N LEU A 189 14.51 -6.52 -13.21
CA LEU A 189 13.18 -7.11 -13.33
C LEU A 189 13.03 -8.25 -12.32
N SER A 190 12.02 -8.15 -11.47
CA SER A 190 11.81 -9.06 -10.33
C SER A 190 11.33 -10.46 -10.75
N GLY A 191 11.94 -11.50 -10.17
CA GLY A 191 11.49 -12.90 -10.24
C GLY A 191 10.75 -13.35 -8.97
N LEU A 192 10.75 -14.67 -8.73
CA LEU A 192 10.01 -15.27 -7.61
C LEU A 192 10.59 -14.94 -6.22
N MET A 193 11.91 -14.71 -6.13
CA MET A 193 12.56 -14.29 -4.88
C MET A 193 12.00 -12.95 -4.38
N GLN A 194 11.85 -11.96 -5.26
CA GLN A 194 11.39 -10.63 -4.90
C GLN A 194 9.86 -10.52 -4.83
N THR A 195 9.12 -11.49 -5.39
CA THR A 195 7.65 -11.50 -5.43
C THR A 195 7.07 -12.52 -4.48
N PHE A 196 7.09 -13.81 -4.84
CA PHE A 196 6.50 -14.90 -4.08
C PHE A 196 7.10 -15.04 -2.67
N ILE A 197 8.42 -15.07 -2.53
CA ILE A 197 9.06 -15.26 -1.21
C ILE A 197 8.83 -14.03 -0.32
N THR A 198 9.05 -12.82 -0.85
CA THR A 198 8.74 -11.57 -0.13
C THR A 198 7.28 -11.55 0.33
N MET A 199 6.35 -11.97 -0.52
CA MET A 199 4.94 -12.04 -0.16
C MET A 199 4.67 -12.97 1.02
N LEU A 200 5.20 -14.20 0.99
CA LEU A 200 5.02 -15.15 2.09
C LEU A 200 5.68 -14.70 3.40
N LYS A 201 6.74 -13.89 3.32
CA LYS A 201 7.39 -13.30 4.50
C LYS A 201 6.54 -12.21 5.17
N SER A 202 5.71 -11.54 4.37
CA SER A 202 4.99 -10.32 4.79
C SER A 202 3.52 -10.57 5.15
N VAL A 203 2.88 -11.63 4.64
CA VAL A 203 1.42 -11.84 4.78
C VAL A 203 1.08 -13.23 5.30
N THR A 204 0.12 -13.31 6.23
CA THR A 204 -0.49 -14.57 6.68
C THR A 204 -1.77 -14.88 5.90
N LEU A 205 -1.76 -15.91 5.04
CA LEU A 205 -2.89 -16.25 4.18
C LEU A 205 -3.97 -17.07 4.92
N ALA A 206 -3.56 -17.86 5.92
CA ALA A 206 -4.44 -18.70 6.72
C ALA A 206 -3.94 -18.83 8.17
N GLY A 207 -4.78 -18.55 9.16
CA GLY A 207 -4.40 -18.61 10.58
C GLY A 207 -4.07 -20.01 11.11
N ARG A 208 -4.64 -21.08 10.52
CA ARG A 208 -4.35 -22.48 10.88
C ARG A 208 -3.41 -23.19 9.90
N GLY A 209 -2.88 -22.46 8.92
CA GLY A 209 -2.14 -23.02 7.78
C GLY A 209 -2.98 -23.88 6.83
N PHE A 210 -2.49 -24.12 5.62
CA PHE A 210 -3.07 -25.03 4.62
C PHE A 210 -2.12 -26.20 4.31
N SER A 211 -2.53 -27.13 3.43
CA SER A 211 -1.68 -28.26 2.99
C SER A 211 -0.70 -27.82 1.89
N THR A 212 0.04 -28.74 1.28
CA THR A 212 0.89 -28.45 0.11
C THR A 212 0.13 -27.74 -1.01
N LEU A 213 0.86 -26.93 -1.79
CA LEU A 213 0.30 -26.11 -2.86
C LEU A 213 0.04 -26.92 -4.13
N GLU A 214 -1.24 -27.13 -4.44
CA GLU A 214 -1.69 -27.71 -5.71
C GLU A 214 -1.77 -26.64 -6.80
N ILE A 215 -0.65 -26.40 -7.48
CA ILE A 215 -0.52 -25.41 -8.54
C ILE A 215 0.14 -25.98 -9.80
N PRO A 216 -0.17 -25.46 -11.00
CA PRO A 216 0.54 -25.81 -12.22
C PRO A 216 1.99 -25.32 -12.16
N ILE A 217 2.92 -26.20 -12.55
CA ILE A 217 4.33 -25.88 -12.68
C ILE A 217 4.62 -25.64 -14.16
N ILE A 218 5.19 -24.49 -14.52
CA ILE A 218 5.49 -24.13 -15.91
C ILE A 218 6.99 -23.96 -16.17
N THR A 219 7.81 -23.81 -15.12
CA THR A 219 9.28 -23.74 -15.24
C THR A 219 9.96 -24.60 -14.18
N ARG A 220 11.19 -25.04 -14.46
CA ARG A 220 12.04 -25.74 -13.47
C ARG A 220 12.43 -24.85 -12.31
N ASP A 221 12.59 -23.55 -12.55
CA ASP A 221 12.92 -22.57 -11.51
C ASP A 221 11.76 -22.38 -10.52
N GLN A 222 10.52 -22.32 -11.00
CA GLN A 222 9.33 -22.36 -10.14
C GLN A 222 9.32 -23.62 -9.27
N ALA A 223 9.63 -24.78 -9.86
CA ALA A 223 9.70 -26.04 -9.12
C ALA A 223 10.77 -26.00 -8.01
N LYS A 224 11.96 -25.45 -8.30
CA LYS A 224 13.03 -25.26 -7.31
C LYS A 224 12.63 -24.32 -6.17
N VAL A 225 11.98 -23.20 -6.46
CA VAL A 225 11.50 -22.26 -5.42
C VAL A 225 10.47 -22.92 -4.51
N LEU A 226 9.53 -23.68 -5.09
CA LEU A 226 8.52 -24.40 -4.32
C LEU A 226 9.12 -25.56 -3.50
N ALA A 227 10.09 -26.29 -4.05
CA ALA A 227 10.85 -27.31 -3.32
C ALA A 227 11.67 -26.69 -2.16
N ALA A 228 12.29 -25.53 -2.39
CA ALA A 228 12.99 -24.77 -1.36
C ALA A 228 12.06 -24.32 -0.22
N PHE A 229 10.81 -23.96 -0.55
CA PHE A 229 9.80 -23.64 0.45
C PHE A 229 9.49 -24.84 1.35
N TYR A 230 9.33 -26.04 0.78
CA TYR A 230 9.14 -27.26 1.56
C TYR A 230 10.37 -27.66 2.38
N LEU A 231 11.58 -27.45 1.87
CA LEU A 231 12.81 -27.62 2.64
C LEU A 231 12.88 -26.67 3.84
N ALA A 232 12.49 -25.40 3.67
CA ALA A 232 12.45 -24.44 4.77
C ALA A 232 11.42 -24.83 5.87
N ILE A 233 10.28 -25.42 5.47
CA ILE A 233 9.31 -25.98 6.42
C ILE A 233 9.92 -27.15 7.19
N PHE A 234 10.66 -28.03 6.51
CA PHE A 234 11.39 -29.11 7.17
C PHE A 234 12.39 -28.57 8.21
N GLU A 235 13.22 -27.59 7.82
CA GLU A 235 14.20 -26.97 8.72
C GLU A 235 13.52 -26.32 9.93
N GLN A 236 12.40 -25.63 9.74
CA GLN A 236 11.63 -25.07 10.85
C GLN A 236 11.12 -26.13 11.84
N VAL A 237 10.63 -27.28 11.34
CA VAL A 237 10.15 -28.37 12.20
C VAL A 237 11.32 -29.01 12.95
N LYS A 238 12.46 -29.20 12.27
CA LYS A 238 13.70 -29.71 12.88
C LYS A 238 14.18 -28.76 14.00
N ASP A 239 14.31 -27.47 13.71
CA ASP A 239 14.69 -26.45 14.70
C ASP A 239 13.75 -26.44 15.92
N ARG A 240 12.44 -26.66 15.71
CA ARG A 240 11.46 -26.75 16.80
C ARG A 240 11.71 -27.97 17.69
N GLN A 241 12.05 -29.11 17.11
CA GLN A 241 12.38 -30.33 17.86
C GLN A 241 13.70 -30.17 18.62
N GLU A 242 14.73 -29.60 17.99
CA GLU A 242 16.05 -29.38 18.61
C GLU A 242 15.99 -28.36 19.76
N LYS A 243 15.22 -27.28 19.60
CA LYS A 243 14.99 -26.31 20.68
C LYS A 243 14.29 -26.96 21.86
N ARG A 244 13.28 -27.80 21.62
CA ARG A 244 12.59 -28.52 22.69
C ARG A 244 13.52 -29.52 23.39
N GLU A 245 14.39 -30.20 22.65
CA GLU A 245 15.42 -31.08 23.21
C GLU A 245 16.39 -30.31 24.11
N THR A 246 16.85 -29.14 23.66
CA THR A 246 17.71 -28.25 24.44
C THR A 246 17.02 -27.78 25.73
N GLU A 247 15.74 -27.40 25.66
CA GLU A 247 14.93 -27.05 26.83
C GLU A 247 14.79 -28.23 27.81
N ILE A 248 14.63 -29.46 27.32
CA ILE A 248 14.57 -30.67 28.14
C ILE A 248 15.90 -30.89 28.87
N VAL A 249 17.03 -30.79 28.17
CA VAL A 249 18.37 -30.93 28.78
C VAL A 249 18.61 -29.87 29.86
N GLN A 250 18.28 -28.60 29.58
CA GLN A 250 18.40 -27.51 30.56
C GLN A 250 17.54 -27.73 31.80
N LEU A 251 16.31 -28.25 31.64
CA LEU A 251 15.43 -28.58 32.76
C LEU A 251 15.99 -29.74 33.59
N ILE A 252 16.59 -30.76 32.95
CA ILE A 252 17.25 -31.88 33.65
C ILE A 252 18.46 -31.37 34.44
N GLU A 253 19.29 -30.52 33.84
CA GLU A 253 20.44 -29.92 34.52
C GLU A 253 20.00 -29.07 35.72
N LYS A 254 18.97 -28.23 35.54
CA LYS A 254 18.43 -27.38 36.60
C LYS A 254 17.93 -28.18 37.81
N ILE A 255 17.26 -29.31 37.58
CA ILE A 255 16.82 -30.22 38.65
C ILE A 255 18.02 -30.85 39.37
N LYS A 256 19.14 -31.08 38.67
CA LYS A 256 20.35 -31.68 39.22
C LYS A 256 21.27 -30.68 39.95
N SER A 257 21.27 -29.40 39.56
CA SER A 257 22.27 -28.41 39.99
C SER A 257 21.79 -27.39 41.01
N GLU A 258 20.48 -27.13 41.14
CA GLU A 258 19.94 -26.10 42.03
C GLU A 258 19.26 -26.73 43.27
N GLU A 259 19.51 -26.17 44.47
CA GLU A 259 18.68 -26.39 45.66
C GLU A 259 17.32 -25.68 45.48
N LEU A 260 16.50 -26.22 44.59
CA LEU A 260 15.13 -25.76 44.37
C LEU A 260 14.30 -26.04 45.63
N ASN A 261 13.49 -25.07 46.04
CA ASN A 261 12.47 -25.33 47.05
C ASN A 261 11.46 -26.38 46.51
N SER A 262 10.74 -27.06 47.40
CA SER A 262 9.85 -28.18 47.03
C SER A 262 8.80 -27.82 45.98
N LYS A 263 8.31 -26.58 45.99
CA LYS A 263 7.29 -26.08 45.05
C LYS A 263 7.86 -25.80 43.66
N ASP A 264 9.06 -25.26 43.58
CA ASP A 264 9.74 -24.97 42.32
C ASP A 264 10.30 -26.25 41.67
N LEU A 265 10.70 -27.24 42.48
CA LEU A 265 11.08 -28.57 42.02
C LEU A 265 9.89 -29.28 41.34
N GLU A 266 8.74 -29.36 42.03
CA GLU A 266 7.52 -29.99 41.47
C GLU A 266 7.04 -29.29 40.18
N SER A 267 7.09 -27.95 40.14
CA SER A 267 6.76 -27.15 38.95
C SER A 267 7.70 -27.44 37.78
N THR A 268 9.00 -27.58 38.05
CA THR A 268 10.03 -27.84 37.04
C THR A 268 9.97 -29.28 36.52
N GLU A 269 9.73 -30.26 37.40
CA GLU A 269 9.49 -31.67 37.02
C GLU A 269 8.24 -31.83 36.15
N LYS A 270 7.14 -31.13 36.51
CA LYS A 270 5.92 -31.14 35.70
C LYS A 270 6.14 -30.55 34.31
N LYS A 271 6.92 -29.47 34.22
CA LYS A 271 7.33 -28.88 32.92
C LYS A 271 8.20 -29.85 32.12
N LEU A 272 9.19 -30.49 32.75
CA LEU A 272 10.06 -31.48 32.11
C LEU A 272 9.24 -32.63 31.52
N LYS A 273 8.38 -33.26 32.32
CA LYS A 273 7.52 -34.37 31.89
C LYS A 273 6.63 -33.96 30.72
N SER A 274 5.99 -32.78 30.80
CA SER A 274 5.16 -32.26 29.71
C SER A 274 5.94 -32.05 28.41
N ARG A 275 7.17 -31.55 28.49
CA ARG A 275 8.04 -31.34 27.31
C ARG A 275 8.51 -32.66 26.70
N GLN A 276 8.93 -33.62 27.53
CA GLN A 276 9.32 -34.97 27.09
C GLN A 276 8.17 -35.71 26.40
N GLU A 277 6.97 -35.69 26.99
CA GLU A 277 5.77 -36.28 26.39
C GLU A 277 5.43 -35.63 25.05
N MET A 278 5.53 -34.30 24.95
CA MET A 278 5.27 -33.57 23.71
C MET A 278 6.30 -33.90 22.63
N GLN A 279 7.58 -33.99 22.99
CA GLN A 279 8.68 -34.35 22.09
C GLN A 279 8.46 -35.75 21.50
N ALA A 280 8.30 -36.75 22.37
CA ALA A 280 8.10 -38.14 21.95
C ALA A 280 6.84 -38.31 21.08
N LYS A 281 5.73 -37.68 21.47
CA LYS A 281 4.47 -37.72 20.72
C LYS A 281 4.62 -37.11 19.33
N GLU A 282 5.29 -35.97 19.22
CA GLU A 282 5.47 -35.29 17.94
C GLU A 282 6.47 -36.03 17.03
N PHE A 283 7.57 -36.52 17.59
CA PHE A 283 8.57 -37.33 16.87
C PHE A 283 7.98 -38.62 16.30
N ASN A 284 7.31 -39.43 17.13
CA ASN A 284 6.69 -40.69 16.69
C ASN A 284 5.65 -40.44 15.60
N LYS A 285 4.84 -39.39 15.76
CA LYS A 285 3.88 -38.97 14.73
C LYS A 285 4.58 -38.66 13.40
N TYR A 286 5.72 -37.99 13.38
CA TYR A 286 6.43 -37.73 12.11
C TYR A 286 7.05 -38.99 11.52
N ARG A 287 7.73 -39.79 12.33
CA ARG A 287 8.35 -41.06 11.93
C ARG A 287 7.34 -42.02 11.32
N ASP A 288 6.26 -42.32 12.05
CA ASP A 288 5.29 -43.35 11.66
C ASP A 288 4.56 -42.98 10.36
N TYR A 289 4.18 -41.69 10.19
CA TYR A 289 3.56 -41.22 8.95
C TYR A 289 4.56 -41.21 7.79
N PHE A 290 5.79 -40.73 8.00
CA PHE A 290 6.81 -40.68 6.95
C PHE A 290 7.17 -42.07 6.45
N GLN A 291 7.52 -42.99 7.35
CA GLN A 291 7.88 -44.36 7.01
C GLN A 291 6.74 -45.07 6.26
N LYS A 292 5.51 -45.00 6.78
CA LYS A 292 4.35 -45.66 6.15
C LYS A 292 4.10 -45.15 4.74
N VAL A 293 4.12 -43.83 4.53
CA VAL A 293 3.77 -43.23 3.23
C VAL A 293 4.91 -43.40 2.23
N LEU A 294 6.17 -43.14 2.63
CA LEU A 294 7.30 -43.24 1.72
C LEU A 294 7.55 -44.69 1.29
N SER A 295 7.53 -45.67 2.21
CA SER A 295 7.70 -47.09 1.85
C SER A 295 6.65 -47.55 0.84
N LYS A 296 5.38 -47.16 1.06
CA LYS A 296 4.29 -47.47 0.13
C LYS A 296 4.55 -46.84 -1.24
N LEU A 297 4.95 -45.57 -1.26
CA LEU A 297 5.20 -44.84 -2.51
C LEU A 297 6.39 -45.41 -3.28
N LEU A 298 7.49 -45.76 -2.63
CA LEU A 298 8.66 -46.37 -3.26
C LEU A 298 8.31 -47.72 -3.91
N TYR A 299 7.49 -48.54 -3.22
CA TYR A 299 6.98 -49.79 -3.78
C TYR A 299 6.10 -49.55 -5.03
N GLU A 300 5.17 -48.60 -4.96
CA GLU A 300 4.31 -48.22 -6.09
C GLU A 300 5.13 -47.72 -7.28
N GLN A 301 6.14 -46.86 -7.05
CA GLN A 301 7.01 -46.34 -8.09
C GLN A 301 7.88 -47.43 -8.73
N ARG A 302 8.41 -48.38 -7.94
CA ARG A 302 9.14 -49.55 -8.48
C ARG A 302 8.23 -50.42 -9.36
N ALA A 303 6.98 -50.63 -8.93
CA ALA A 303 5.99 -51.37 -9.73
C ALA A 303 5.61 -50.66 -11.03
N ILE A 304 5.60 -49.32 -11.04
CA ILE A 304 5.39 -48.51 -12.25
C ILE A 304 6.50 -48.76 -13.27
N TYR A 305 7.78 -48.67 -12.88
CA TYR A 305 8.91 -48.92 -13.78
C TYR A 305 8.93 -50.36 -14.31
N HIS A 306 8.60 -51.36 -13.48
CA HIS A 306 8.46 -52.75 -13.95
C HIS A 306 7.38 -52.86 -15.03
N LYS A 307 6.20 -52.24 -14.83
CA LYS A 307 5.13 -52.24 -15.83
C LYS A 307 5.53 -51.54 -17.12
N ILE A 308 6.29 -50.45 -17.04
CA ILE A 308 6.81 -49.74 -18.22
C ILE A 308 7.74 -50.65 -19.02
N ARG A 309 8.69 -51.33 -18.36
CA ARG A 309 9.59 -52.30 -19.01
C ARG A 309 8.81 -53.43 -19.71
N THR A 310 7.79 -53.98 -19.03
CA THR A 310 6.92 -55.01 -19.65
C THR A 310 6.16 -54.47 -20.87
N LEU A 311 5.69 -53.22 -20.83
CA LEU A 311 5.02 -52.59 -21.98
C LEU A 311 5.99 -52.32 -23.12
N ASP A 312 7.23 -51.94 -22.82
CA ASP A 312 8.29 -51.75 -23.82
C ASP A 312 8.69 -53.06 -24.50
N GLU A 313 8.82 -54.15 -23.73
CA GLU A 313 9.02 -55.49 -24.28
C GLU A 313 7.85 -55.93 -25.18
N GLN A 314 6.61 -55.59 -24.79
CA GLN A 314 5.44 -55.88 -25.61
C GLN A 314 5.43 -55.05 -26.90
N LEU A 315 5.73 -53.76 -26.83
CA LEU A 315 5.84 -52.85 -27.99
C LEU A 315 6.97 -53.26 -28.95
N GLY A 316 8.02 -53.90 -28.44
CA GLY A 316 9.13 -54.43 -29.23
C GLY A 316 8.84 -55.74 -30.00
N LYS A 317 7.67 -56.38 -29.79
CA LYS A 317 7.32 -57.62 -30.48
C LYS A 317 6.95 -57.36 -31.95
N THR A 318 7.51 -58.16 -32.85
CA THR A 318 7.17 -58.16 -34.28
C THR A 318 5.77 -58.74 -34.50
N GLY A 319 4.98 -58.16 -35.41
CA GLY A 319 3.63 -58.63 -35.76
C GLY A 319 2.46 -57.92 -35.07
N LEU A 320 2.69 -56.82 -34.34
CA LEU A 320 1.61 -56.02 -33.77
C LEU A 320 0.84 -55.21 -34.83
N SER A 321 -0.49 -55.20 -34.74
CA SER A 321 -1.32 -54.29 -35.53
C SER A 321 -1.17 -52.84 -35.07
N LYS A 322 -1.41 -51.87 -35.98
CA LYS A 322 -1.41 -50.42 -35.64
C LYS A 322 -2.33 -50.08 -34.45
N ALA A 323 -3.46 -50.78 -34.32
CA ALA A 323 -4.39 -50.58 -33.21
C ALA A 323 -3.81 -51.09 -31.87
N GLN A 324 -3.11 -52.23 -31.87
CA GLN A 324 -2.44 -52.76 -30.67
C GLN A 324 -1.29 -51.86 -30.23
N VAL A 325 -0.48 -51.37 -31.18
CA VAL A 325 0.60 -50.41 -30.89
C VAL A 325 0.02 -49.14 -30.25
N SER A 326 -1.03 -48.54 -30.84
CA SER A 326 -1.67 -47.35 -30.28
C SER A 326 -2.26 -47.60 -28.87
N LYS A 327 -2.83 -48.78 -28.62
CA LYS A 327 -3.39 -49.14 -27.31
C LYS A 327 -2.28 -49.29 -26.26
N LEU A 328 -1.21 -50.02 -26.57
CA LEU A 328 -0.07 -50.21 -25.67
C LEU A 328 0.64 -48.88 -25.40
N GLN A 329 0.81 -48.04 -26.41
CA GLN A 329 1.36 -46.70 -26.25
C GLN A 329 0.50 -45.84 -25.31
N LYS A 330 -0.82 -45.79 -25.51
CA LYS A 330 -1.72 -45.07 -24.59
C LYS A 330 -1.67 -45.60 -23.15
N GLN A 331 -1.48 -46.90 -22.97
CA GLN A 331 -1.30 -47.50 -21.64
C GLN A 331 0.03 -47.10 -21.01
N LYS A 332 1.11 -47.09 -21.80
CA LYS A 332 2.43 -46.62 -21.39
C LYS A 332 2.37 -45.14 -20.99
N ASP A 333 1.86 -44.27 -21.86
CA ASP A 333 1.72 -42.83 -21.59
C ASP A 333 0.92 -42.56 -20.30
N LYS A 334 -0.15 -43.35 -20.06
CA LYS A 334 -0.96 -43.26 -18.83
C LYS A 334 -0.15 -43.62 -17.58
N ILE A 335 0.66 -44.66 -17.63
CA ILE A 335 1.48 -45.11 -16.50
C ILE A 335 2.67 -44.18 -16.27
N GLU A 336 3.34 -43.73 -17.33
CA GLU A 336 4.43 -42.74 -17.26
C GLU A 336 3.98 -41.44 -16.60
N SER A 337 2.72 -41.03 -16.81
CA SER A 337 2.16 -39.85 -16.15
C SER A 337 2.05 -39.95 -14.62
N GLN A 338 2.27 -41.14 -14.04
CA GLN A 338 2.24 -41.41 -12.59
C GLN A 338 3.64 -41.47 -11.96
N ILE A 339 4.70 -41.30 -12.75
CA ILE A 339 6.08 -41.30 -12.25
C ILE A 339 6.32 -40.05 -11.41
N ILE A 340 6.86 -40.25 -10.21
CA ILE A 340 7.21 -39.19 -9.25
C ILE A 340 8.73 -39.15 -9.05
N PHE A 341 9.36 -40.33 -8.93
CA PHE A 341 10.79 -40.45 -8.68
C PHE A 341 11.53 -40.99 -9.90
N GLN A 342 12.76 -40.54 -10.07
CA GLN A 342 13.68 -41.14 -11.04
C GLN A 342 14.04 -42.56 -10.59
N GLU A 343 14.15 -43.49 -11.53
CA GLU A 343 14.35 -44.92 -11.26
C GLU A 343 15.53 -45.19 -10.32
N GLY A 344 16.71 -44.64 -10.62
CA GLY A 344 17.91 -44.81 -9.79
C GLY A 344 17.80 -44.19 -8.39
N SER A 345 16.90 -43.22 -8.20
CA SER A 345 16.68 -42.58 -6.91
C SER A 345 15.80 -43.41 -5.97
N ILE A 346 15.01 -44.36 -6.49
CA ILE A 346 14.10 -45.19 -5.69
C ILE A 346 14.91 -46.10 -4.76
N GLU A 347 15.96 -46.73 -5.30
CA GLU A 347 16.84 -47.63 -4.53
C GLU A 347 17.64 -46.86 -3.49
N GLU A 348 18.16 -45.68 -3.86
CA GLU A 348 18.85 -44.80 -2.92
C GLU A 348 17.96 -44.37 -1.76
N LYS A 349 16.72 -43.93 -2.04
CA LYS A 349 15.75 -43.55 -1.00
C LYS A 349 15.33 -44.74 -0.14
N GLN A 350 15.20 -45.93 -0.73
CA GLN A 350 14.91 -47.14 0.04
C GLN A 350 16.04 -47.43 1.05
N ARG A 351 17.29 -47.35 0.60
CA ARG A 351 18.47 -47.50 1.48
C ARG A 351 18.47 -46.46 2.59
N PHE A 352 18.31 -45.17 2.27
CA PHE A 352 18.30 -44.13 3.30
C PHE A 352 17.13 -44.26 4.27
N LEU A 353 15.98 -44.77 3.83
CA LEU A 353 14.83 -45.01 4.70
C LEU A 353 15.11 -46.13 5.72
N GLU A 354 15.79 -47.19 5.28
CA GLU A 354 16.22 -48.29 6.14
C GLU A 354 17.29 -47.84 7.13
N GLU A 355 18.32 -47.12 6.66
CA GLU A 355 19.41 -46.67 7.52
C GLU A 355 19.03 -45.51 8.47
N SER A 356 17.85 -44.93 8.34
CA SER A 356 17.33 -43.88 9.23
C SER A 356 16.24 -44.40 10.17
N ASP A 357 15.91 -45.70 10.11
CA ASP A 357 14.80 -46.31 10.86
C ASP A 357 13.49 -45.51 10.73
N GLY A 358 13.19 -45.01 9.53
CA GLY A 358 12.01 -44.19 9.28
C GLY A 358 12.05 -42.77 9.83
N ASN A 359 13.18 -42.31 10.39
CA ASN A 359 13.34 -40.95 10.91
C ASN A 359 13.49 -39.93 9.75
N PRO A 360 12.50 -39.04 9.52
CA PRO A 360 12.58 -38.08 8.42
C PRO A 360 13.73 -37.08 8.56
N PHE A 361 14.18 -36.78 9.78
CA PHE A 361 15.26 -35.83 10.01
C PHE A 361 16.61 -36.40 9.59
N GLU A 362 16.92 -37.63 10.01
CA GLU A 362 18.14 -38.33 9.59
C GLU A 362 18.13 -38.65 8.09
N PHE A 363 16.97 -39.06 7.57
CA PHE A 363 16.79 -39.32 6.13
C PHE A 363 17.22 -38.12 5.28
N ILE A 364 16.73 -36.92 5.60
CA ILE A 364 17.07 -35.70 4.84
C ILE A 364 18.52 -35.27 5.09
N GLU A 365 19.07 -35.42 6.30
CA GLU A 365 20.49 -35.10 6.54
C GLU A 365 21.43 -35.98 5.73
N LYS A 366 21.11 -37.27 5.57
CA LYS A 366 21.84 -38.16 4.64
C LYS A 366 21.70 -37.69 3.19
N GLN A 367 20.49 -37.33 2.75
CA GLN A 367 20.27 -36.83 1.40
C GLN A 367 20.97 -35.49 1.14
N LYS A 368 21.16 -34.62 2.13
CA LYS A 368 21.88 -33.34 1.99
C LYS A 368 23.34 -33.53 1.56
N GLN A 369 23.92 -34.71 1.77
CA GLN A 369 25.26 -35.06 1.29
C GLN A 369 25.30 -35.30 -0.23
N THR A 370 24.14 -35.51 -0.86
CA THR A 370 23.98 -35.68 -2.31
C THR A 370 23.79 -34.33 -3.02
N ASP A 371 23.93 -34.30 -4.35
CA ASP A 371 23.74 -33.09 -5.15
C ASP A 371 22.26 -32.66 -5.30
N LEU A 372 21.30 -33.51 -4.95
CA LEU A 372 19.87 -33.29 -5.22
C LEU A 372 19.31 -32.05 -4.51
N LEU A 373 19.70 -31.81 -3.25
CA LEU A 373 19.17 -30.71 -2.44
C LEU A 373 20.02 -29.43 -2.53
N LYS A 374 21.27 -29.51 -3.00
CA LYS A 374 22.19 -28.36 -3.09
C LYS A 374 21.58 -27.13 -3.79
N PRO A 375 20.83 -27.25 -4.91
CA PRO A 375 20.29 -26.09 -5.62
C PRO A 375 19.25 -25.28 -4.83
N ILE A 376 18.59 -25.89 -3.83
CA ILE A 376 17.48 -25.27 -3.11
C ILE A 376 17.83 -24.81 -1.69
N GLN A 377 18.97 -25.25 -1.14
CA GLN A 377 19.41 -24.90 0.22
C GLN A 377 19.58 -23.39 0.42
N VAL A 378 20.17 -22.68 -0.53
CA VAL A 378 20.37 -21.22 -0.44
C VAL A 378 19.03 -20.48 -0.47
N ILE A 379 18.09 -20.96 -1.30
CA ILE A 379 16.75 -20.36 -1.43
C ILE A 379 15.94 -20.60 -0.14
N ALA A 380 16.04 -21.80 0.45
CA ALA A 380 15.31 -22.18 1.66
C ALA A 380 15.57 -21.19 2.83
N LYS A 381 16.82 -20.74 2.99
CA LYS A 381 17.21 -19.75 4.01
C LYS A 381 16.52 -18.39 3.89
N SER A 382 15.92 -18.10 2.74
CA SER A 382 15.23 -16.82 2.50
C SER A 382 13.82 -16.78 3.08
N PHE A 383 13.24 -17.94 3.42
CA PHE A 383 11.92 -18.03 4.06
C PHE A 383 12.02 -17.78 5.57
N ASN A 384 11.16 -16.91 6.10
CA ASN A 384 11.06 -16.66 7.54
C ASN A 384 9.98 -17.55 8.18
N LYS A 385 9.83 -17.43 9.50
CA LYS A 385 8.80 -18.13 10.26
C LYS A 385 7.38 -17.87 9.74
N THR A 386 7.06 -16.62 9.38
CA THR A 386 5.74 -16.26 8.82
C THR A 386 5.45 -17.02 7.52
N ALA A 387 6.46 -17.24 6.68
CA ALA A 387 6.31 -17.99 5.44
C ALA A 387 6.12 -19.50 5.71
N THR A 388 6.91 -20.09 6.60
CA THR A 388 6.85 -21.54 6.87
C THR A 388 5.60 -21.95 7.65
N GLU A 389 5.05 -21.06 8.48
CA GLU A 389 3.78 -21.28 9.22
C GLU A 389 2.52 -21.22 8.33
N GLN A 390 2.65 -20.87 7.04
CA GLN A 390 1.53 -20.96 6.10
C GLN A 390 1.08 -22.41 5.87
N ILE A 391 2.00 -23.36 6.06
CA ILE A 391 1.70 -24.79 5.99
C ILE A 391 1.52 -25.35 7.39
N ASN A 392 0.47 -26.13 7.59
CA ASN A 392 0.21 -26.77 8.88
C ASN A 392 1.11 -27.99 9.11
N SER A 393 2.42 -27.75 9.26
CA SER A 393 3.44 -28.78 9.48
C SER A 393 3.33 -29.48 10.83
N THR A 394 2.44 -29.04 11.74
CA THR A 394 2.15 -29.76 12.99
C THR A 394 1.39 -31.06 12.75
N ARG A 395 0.75 -31.21 11.58
CA ARG A 395 0.12 -32.45 11.15
C ARG A 395 1.15 -33.36 10.48
N GLY A 396 1.27 -34.60 10.96
CA GLY A 396 2.27 -35.55 10.47
C GLY A 396 2.10 -35.90 8.99
N ASP A 397 0.86 -36.04 8.54
CA ASP A 397 0.53 -36.30 7.13
C ASP A 397 0.91 -35.14 6.21
N ILE A 398 0.63 -33.89 6.61
CA ILE A 398 0.99 -32.70 5.82
C ILE A 398 2.50 -32.51 5.78
N PHE A 399 3.19 -32.70 6.91
CA PHE A 399 4.65 -32.64 6.97
C PHE A 399 5.31 -33.64 6.02
N THR A 400 4.86 -34.90 6.05
CA THR A 400 5.30 -35.93 5.10
C THR A 400 4.99 -35.54 3.66
N GLN A 401 3.80 -34.99 3.39
CA GLN A 401 3.43 -34.54 2.04
C GLN A 401 4.37 -33.44 1.52
N CYS A 402 4.82 -32.50 2.36
CA CYS A 402 5.82 -31.50 1.97
C CYS A 402 7.12 -32.14 1.49
N ILE A 403 7.61 -33.15 2.20
CA ILE A 403 8.86 -33.86 1.84
C ILE A 403 8.68 -34.58 0.50
N LEU A 404 7.55 -35.25 0.29
CA LEU A 404 7.28 -35.97 -0.95
C LEU A 404 7.12 -35.01 -2.14
N GLU A 405 6.39 -33.90 -1.96
CA GLU A 405 6.25 -32.87 -2.99
C GLU A 405 7.59 -32.19 -3.31
N MET A 406 8.46 -31.97 -2.33
CA MET A 406 9.81 -31.47 -2.56
C MET A 406 10.57 -32.37 -3.55
N TYR A 407 10.58 -33.69 -3.33
CA TYR A 407 11.26 -34.63 -4.23
C TYR A 407 10.60 -34.70 -5.61
N ARG A 408 9.25 -34.75 -5.67
CA ARG A 408 8.50 -34.73 -6.94
C ARG A 408 8.91 -33.53 -7.80
N LEU A 409 9.02 -32.35 -7.19
CA LEU A 409 9.36 -31.10 -7.88
C LEU A 409 10.81 -31.06 -8.36
N LEU A 410 11.74 -31.71 -7.65
CA LEU A 410 13.16 -31.75 -8.02
C LEU A 410 13.44 -32.78 -9.11
N GLU A 411 12.76 -33.93 -9.09
CA GLU A 411 13.09 -35.07 -9.94
C GLU A 411 12.25 -35.18 -11.19
N ASN A 412 10.93 -35.02 -11.07
CA ASN A 412 10.00 -35.14 -12.19
C ASN A 412 8.88 -34.08 -12.13
N PRO A 413 9.21 -32.79 -12.25
CA PRO A 413 8.19 -31.75 -12.33
C PRO A 413 7.42 -31.87 -13.64
N LYS A 414 6.13 -32.22 -13.56
CA LYS A 414 5.22 -32.17 -14.71
C LYS A 414 5.00 -30.72 -15.14
N LEU A 415 5.63 -30.33 -16.24
CA LEU A 415 5.51 -28.99 -16.81
C LEU A 415 4.20 -28.86 -17.58
N GLU A 416 3.41 -27.87 -17.20
CA GLU A 416 2.14 -27.51 -17.81
C GLU A 416 2.33 -26.40 -18.85
N THR A 417 1.26 -26.11 -19.60
CA THR A 417 1.26 -25.07 -20.63
C THR A 417 1.46 -23.68 -20.04
N ILE A 418 2.30 -22.88 -20.71
CA ILE A 418 2.53 -21.47 -20.40
C ILE A 418 1.21 -20.70 -20.55
N PRO A 419 0.88 -19.77 -19.63
CA PRO A 419 -0.33 -18.96 -19.74
C PRO A 419 -0.33 -18.12 -21.01
N GLU A 420 -1.49 -18.03 -21.66
CA GLU A 420 -1.67 -17.17 -22.84
C GLU A 420 -1.39 -15.69 -22.54
N PRO A 421 -0.98 -14.90 -23.55
CA PRO A 421 -0.76 -13.47 -23.41
C PRO A 421 -1.98 -12.71 -22.89
N LEU A 422 -1.74 -11.79 -21.93
CA LEU A 422 -2.75 -10.84 -21.45
C LEU A 422 -2.88 -9.62 -22.37
N LEU A 423 -1.87 -9.34 -23.19
CA LEU A 423 -1.89 -8.33 -24.25
C LEU A 423 -1.78 -9.03 -25.62
N THR A 424 -2.74 -8.79 -26.50
CA THR A 424 -2.79 -9.44 -27.83
C THR A 424 -2.98 -8.41 -28.94
N ILE A 425 -2.53 -8.73 -30.15
CA ILE A 425 -2.73 -7.87 -31.33
C ILE A 425 -4.20 -7.84 -31.75
N ASN A 426 -4.91 -8.95 -31.54
CA ASN A 426 -6.34 -9.06 -31.81
C ASN A 426 -7.14 -9.13 -30.50
N PRO A 427 -8.35 -8.54 -30.42
CA PRO A 427 -9.18 -8.62 -29.23
C PRO A 427 -9.65 -10.06 -28.97
N LYS A 428 -9.55 -10.54 -27.73
CA LYS A 428 -10.12 -11.83 -27.33
C LYS A 428 -11.62 -11.70 -27.11
N ILE A 429 -12.41 -12.48 -27.85
CA ILE A 429 -13.86 -12.57 -27.68
C ILE A 429 -14.15 -13.73 -26.72
N LEU A 430 -14.74 -13.42 -25.56
CA LEU A 430 -15.19 -14.45 -24.61
C LEU A 430 -16.56 -15.00 -25.04
N ALA A 431 -16.75 -16.31 -24.87
CA ALA A 431 -18.03 -16.95 -25.10
C ALA A 431 -19.08 -16.49 -24.06
N ALA A 432 -20.35 -16.42 -24.48
CA ALA A 432 -21.44 -16.12 -23.56
C ALA A 432 -21.59 -17.25 -22.53
N ARG A 433 -21.69 -16.89 -21.25
CA ARG A 433 -21.88 -17.86 -20.17
C ARG A 433 -23.29 -18.46 -20.24
N THR A 434 -23.37 -19.78 -20.11
CA THR A 434 -24.65 -20.48 -19.92
C THR A 434 -25.25 -20.12 -18.55
N ALA A 435 -26.58 -20.06 -18.46
CA ALA A 435 -27.25 -19.81 -17.19
C ALA A 435 -27.06 -21.01 -16.23
N GLY A 436 -26.54 -20.77 -15.02
CA GLY A 436 -26.35 -21.79 -13.98
C GLY A 436 -25.07 -21.66 -13.15
N ASP A 437 -25.06 -22.26 -11.96
CA ASP A 437 -23.94 -22.24 -11.01
C ASP A 437 -22.94 -23.40 -11.15
N ASP A 438 -23.23 -24.40 -12.00
CA ASP A 438 -22.32 -25.55 -12.18
C ASP A 438 -21.10 -25.11 -13.02
N GLY A 439 -20.11 -24.57 -12.32
CA GLY A 439 -18.90 -23.94 -12.87
C GLY A 439 -17.87 -24.91 -13.44
N LYS A 440 -18.28 -25.99 -14.11
CA LYS A 440 -17.37 -26.89 -14.84
C LYS A 440 -17.01 -26.36 -16.23
N ASP A 441 -17.88 -25.55 -16.82
CA ASP A 441 -17.77 -25.13 -18.21
C ASP A 441 -17.00 -23.81 -18.40
N PHE A 442 -16.78 -23.05 -17.31
CA PHE A 442 -16.13 -21.74 -17.37
C PHE A 442 -15.20 -21.49 -16.18
N CYS A 443 -14.09 -20.82 -16.44
CA CYS A 443 -13.15 -20.38 -15.43
C CYS A 443 -13.82 -19.34 -14.53
N TYR A 444 -13.87 -19.63 -13.23
CA TYR A 444 -14.41 -18.72 -12.23
C TYR A 444 -13.75 -17.33 -12.22
N SER A 445 -12.46 -17.27 -12.61
CA SER A 445 -11.66 -16.05 -12.59
C SER A 445 -11.84 -15.20 -13.86
N CYS A 446 -11.51 -15.75 -15.03
CA CYS A 446 -11.46 -15.01 -16.29
C CYS A 446 -12.65 -15.25 -17.24
N GLY A 447 -13.56 -16.18 -16.90
CA GLY A 447 -14.73 -16.50 -17.73
C GLY A 447 -14.41 -17.26 -19.04
N VAL A 448 -13.18 -17.70 -19.25
CA VAL A 448 -12.83 -18.56 -20.41
C VAL A 448 -13.46 -19.94 -20.27
N THR A 449 -13.91 -20.52 -21.37
CA THR A 449 -14.47 -21.87 -21.43
C THR A 449 -13.44 -22.91 -20.97
N LEU A 450 -13.86 -23.82 -20.11
CA LEU A 450 -13.06 -24.93 -19.62
C LEU A 450 -13.45 -26.19 -20.38
N ASP A 451 -12.46 -26.98 -20.81
CA ASP A 451 -12.72 -28.31 -21.32
C ASP A 451 -12.91 -29.27 -20.15
N ALA A 452 -14.09 -29.86 -20.04
CA ALA A 452 -14.44 -30.83 -18.99
C ALA A 452 -13.48 -32.03 -18.92
N LYS A 453 -12.74 -32.34 -20.00
CA LYS A 453 -11.74 -33.42 -20.02
C LYS A 453 -10.39 -33.02 -19.45
N THR A 454 -10.04 -31.74 -19.49
CA THR A 454 -8.71 -31.24 -19.07
C THR A 454 -8.77 -30.40 -17.79
N VAL A 455 -9.96 -29.92 -17.41
CA VAL A 455 -10.16 -29.14 -16.19
C VAL A 455 -9.87 -29.97 -14.94
N ARG A 456 -8.90 -29.49 -14.15
CA ARG A 456 -8.50 -30.17 -12.90
C ARG A 456 -8.29 -29.22 -11.73
N TRP A 457 -8.10 -27.94 -11.99
CA TRP A 457 -7.78 -26.97 -10.95
C TRP A 457 -9.04 -26.42 -10.31
N ARG A 458 -9.06 -26.45 -8.99
CA ARG A 458 -10.07 -25.79 -8.18
C ARG A 458 -9.44 -24.62 -7.45
N VAL A 459 -10.24 -23.61 -7.16
CA VAL A 459 -9.78 -22.47 -6.37
C VAL A 459 -9.28 -22.95 -5.00
N ALA A 460 -8.09 -22.49 -4.63
CA ALA A 460 -7.49 -22.72 -3.33
C ALA A 460 -7.32 -21.40 -2.55
N ARG A 461 -7.19 -21.46 -1.22
CA ARG A 461 -6.98 -20.28 -0.35
C ARG A 461 -5.71 -19.52 -0.72
N PHE A 462 -4.68 -20.22 -1.20
CA PHE A 462 -3.47 -19.58 -1.73
C PHE A 462 -3.76 -18.78 -3.02
N MET A 463 -4.74 -19.21 -3.82
CA MET A 463 -5.08 -18.56 -5.08
C MET A 463 -5.97 -17.35 -4.86
N PHE A 464 -7.07 -17.50 -4.12
CA PHE A 464 -8.08 -16.47 -3.83
C PHE A 464 -8.44 -16.43 -2.34
N GLU A 465 -8.86 -15.25 -1.86
CA GLU A 465 -9.25 -15.01 -0.47
C GLU A 465 -10.31 -16.03 -0.03
N ARG A 466 -11.41 -16.19 -0.76
CA ARG A 466 -12.49 -17.14 -0.41
C ARG A 466 -12.60 -18.23 -1.46
N PRO A 467 -12.04 -19.43 -1.22
CA PRO A 467 -12.01 -20.49 -2.22
C PRO A 467 -13.34 -21.23 -2.38
N SER A 468 -14.25 -21.10 -1.42
CA SER A 468 -15.57 -21.73 -1.44
C SER A 468 -16.63 -20.71 -1.86
N GLN A 469 -17.59 -21.15 -2.67
CA GLN A 469 -18.77 -20.39 -3.00
C GLN A 469 -20.03 -21.16 -2.63
N ARG A 470 -21.01 -20.44 -2.07
CA ARG A 470 -22.36 -20.96 -1.91
C ARG A 470 -23.02 -21.01 -3.28
N ARG A 471 -23.52 -22.17 -3.67
CA ARG A 471 -24.31 -22.34 -4.90
C ARG A 471 -25.68 -21.68 -4.68
N GLN A 472 -26.25 -21.04 -5.69
CA GLN A 472 -27.66 -20.61 -5.67
C GLN A 472 -28.58 -21.83 -5.85
N SER A 473 -28.12 -22.84 -6.59
CA SER A 473 -28.87 -24.09 -6.85
C SER A 473 -28.85 -25.11 -5.69
N SER A 474 -27.99 -24.93 -4.68
CA SER A 474 -27.95 -25.83 -3.52
C SER A 474 -27.54 -25.10 -2.24
N SER A 475 -27.91 -25.64 -1.08
CA SER A 475 -27.46 -25.11 0.23
C SER A 475 -25.98 -25.39 0.53
N SER A 476 -25.30 -26.18 -0.30
CA SER A 476 -23.90 -26.57 -0.13
C SER A 476 -22.91 -25.54 -0.71
N GLU A 477 -21.76 -25.42 -0.07
CA GLU A 477 -20.60 -24.72 -0.62
C GLU A 477 -19.74 -25.68 -1.45
N ASP A 478 -19.20 -25.19 -2.57
CA ASP A 478 -18.18 -25.92 -3.35
C ASP A 478 -17.07 -24.97 -3.82
N ARG A 479 -15.93 -25.55 -4.20
CA ARG A 479 -14.80 -24.81 -4.79
C ARG A 479 -14.95 -24.79 -6.30
N PRO A 480 -15.08 -23.61 -6.93
CA PRO A 480 -15.28 -23.52 -8.36
C PRO A 480 -13.99 -23.88 -9.12
N PHE A 481 -14.13 -24.23 -10.39
CA PHE A 481 -12.99 -24.54 -11.26
C PHE A 481 -12.34 -23.28 -11.81
N ILE A 482 -11.02 -23.38 -12.05
CA ILE A 482 -10.19 -22.31 -12.57
C ILE A 482 -9.31 -22.83 -13.72
N CYS A 483 -9.02 -22.01 -14.72
CA CYS A 483 -8.12 -22.40 -15.80
C CYS A 483 -6.65 -22.42 -15.31
N SER A 484 -5.81 -23.19 -16.01
CA SER A 484 -4.37 -23.25 -15.72
C SER A 484 -3.72 -21.86 -15.72
N SER A 485 -4.07 -20.98 -16.66
CA SER A 485 -3.49 -19.64 -16.77
C SER A 485 -3.74 -18.78 -15.53
N CYS A 486 -5.00 -18.68 -15.06
CA CYS A 486 -5.32 -17.91 -13.85
C CYS A 486 -4.69 -18.51 -12.59
N SER A 487 -4.61 -19.84 -12.51
CA SER A 487 -3.95 -20.55 -11.41
C SER A 487 -2.44 -20.25 -11.37
N VAL A 488 -1.74 -20.35 -12.50
CA VAL A 488 -0.32 -20.01 -12.65
C VAL A 488 -0.07 -18.55 -12.31
N LEU A 489 -0.79 -17.62 -12.94
CA LEU A 489 -0.57 -16.18 -12.72
C LEU A 489 -0.78 -15.78 -11.26
N SER A 490 -1.76 -16.39 -10.57
CA SER A 490 -1.97 -16.15 -9.14
C SER A 490 -0.74 -16.51 -8.30
N PHE A 491 0.02 -17.54 -8.67
CA PHE A 491 1.24 -17.93 -7.93
C PHE A 491 2.32 -16.84 -7.95
N ALA A 492 2.57 -16.24 -9.12
CA ALA A 492 3.60 -15.21 -9.27
C ALA A 492 3.12 -13.79 -8.93
N SER A 493 1.87 -13.66 -8.46
CA SER A 493 1.32 -12.40 -8.00
C SER A 493 2.07 -11.95 -6.74
N PRO A 494 2.67 -10.73 -6.74
CA PRO A 494 3.20 -10.14 -5.51
C PRO A 494 2.07 -9.86 -4.52
N LEU A 495 0.87 -9.63 -5.02
CA LEU A 495 -0.29 -9.23 -4.24
C LEU A 495 -1.10 -10.45 -3.83
N LYS A 496 -1.40 -10.58 -2.54
CA LYS A 496 -2.36 -11.55 -2.00
C LYS A 496 -3.40 -10.88 -1.12
N VAL A 497 -4.66 -11.05 -1.49
CA VAL A 497 -5.82 -10.57 -0.72
C VAL A 497 -6.11 -11.56 0.41
N THR A 498 -6.15 -11.02 1.61
CA THR A 498 -6.57 -11.73 2.83
C THR A 498 -7.67 -10.94 3.54
N ASP A 499 -8.29 -11.55 4.54
CA ASP A 499 -9.28 -10.88 5.38
C ASP A 499 -8.70 -9.62 6.08
N ASP A 500 -7.37 -9.58 6.26
CA ASP A 500 -6.61 -8.51 6.90
C ASP A 500 -5.87 -7.60 5.89
N SER A 501 -6.06 -7.82 4.59
CA SER A 501 -5.40 -7.04 3.53
C SER A 501 -6.25 -5.86 3.12
N ILE A 502 -5.66 -4.67 3.17
CA ILE A 502 -6.26 -3.46 2.64
C ILE A 502 -5.47 -3.01 1.42
N ILE A 503 -6.15 -2.89 0.29
CA ILE A 503 -5.50 -2.69 -0.99
C ILE A 503 -5.75 -1.25 -1.43
N LEU A 504 -4.69 -0.57 -1.79
CA LEU A 504 -4.70 0.80 -2.28
C LEU A 504 -4.24 0.82 -3.72
N ARG A 505 -4.86 1.68 -4.53
CA ARG A 505 -4.38 2.03 -5.86
C ARG A 505 -4.10 3.51 -5.92
N LEU A 506 -2.88 3.87 -6.32
CA LEU A 506 -2.48 5.26 -6.50
C LEU A 506 -2.56 5.63 -7.97
N LYS A 507 -3.06 6.85 -8.26
CA LYS A 507 -3.13 7.40 -9.62
C LYS A 507 -2.62 8.84 -9.62
N PRO A 508 -1.86 9.28 -10.65
CA PRO A 508 -1.53 10.69 -10.79
C PRO A 508 -2.77 11.54 -11.01
N ILE A 509 -2.79 12.74 -10.42
CA ILE A 509 -3.86 13.70 -10.64
C ILE A 509 -3.66 14.38 -12.00
N ARG A 510 -4.71 14.31 -12.81
CA ARG A 510 -4.79 14.99 -14.11
C ARG A 510 -5.24 16.43 -13.91
N GLU A 511 -4.42 17.30 -13.34
CA GLU A 511 -4.71 18.75 -13.28
C GLU A 511 -3.70 19.60 -14.06
N LYS A 512 -4.28 20.65 -14.67
CA LYS A 512 -3.81 21.52 -15.75
C LYS A 512 -2.56 22.34 -15.41
N SER A 513 -1.36 21.77 -15.45
CA SER A 513 -0.12 22.55 -15.66
C SER A 513 1.09 21.62 -15.85
N GLY A 514 1.61 21.59 -17.08
CA GLY A 514 3.02 21.41 -17.51
C GLY A 514 3.94 20.34 -16.90
N TYR A 515 3.50 19.56 -15.91
CA TYR A 515 4.31 18.55 -15.24
C TYR A 515 3.63 17.19 -15.38
N ASP A 516 4.25 16.35 -16.19
CA ASP A 516 3.55 15.32 -16.96
C ASP A 516 3.29 13.99 -16.22
N ASP A 517 2.22 13.31 -16.66
CA ASP A 517 1.65 12.13 -16.01
C ASP A 517 2.63 10.94 -15.90
N ARG A 518 3.54 10.71 -16.87
CA ARG A 518 4.46 9.56 -16.80
C ARG A 518 5.65 9.85 -15.89
N VAL A 519 6.12 11.09 -15.85
CA VAL A 519 7.15 11.51 -14.88
C VAL A 519 6.62 11.28 -13.46
N ARG A 520 5.38 11.71 -13.18
CA ARG A 520 4.72 11.45 -11.90
C ARG A 520 4.50 9.96 -11.63
N LEU A 521 4.07 9.19 -12.64
CA LEU A 521 3.88 7.74 -12.52
C LEU A 521 5.18 6.97 -12.27
N HIS A 522 6.28 7.37 -12.91
CA HIS A 522 7.60 6.79 -12.69
C HIS A 522 8.11 7.10 -11.28
N ASN A 523 8.07 8.37 -10.88
CA ASN A 523 8.48 8.78 -9.53
C ASN A 523 7.65 8.05 -8.47
N LEU A 524 6.35 7.85 -8.71
CA LEU A 524 5.50 7.01 -7.88
C LEU A 524 5.99 5.57 -7.82
N LYS A 525 6.23 4.91 -8.96
CA LYS A 525 6.71 3.51 -8.98
C LYS A 525 8.04 3.34 -8.24
N GLU A 526 8.99 4.25 -8.43
CA GLU A 526 10.27 4.24 -7.71
C GLU A 526 10.08 4.48 -6.21
N TYR A 527 9.24 5.45 -5.84
CA TYR A 527 8.90 5.70 -4.44
C TYR A 527 8.23 4.49 -3.77
N LEU A 528 7.28 3.86 -4.46
CA LEU A 528 6.61 2.63 -3.99
C LEU A 528 7.60 1.46 -3.85
N ARG A 529 8.58 1.33 -4.75
CA ARG A 529 9.69 0.35 -4.62
C ARG A 529 10.58 0.65 -3.41
N GLY A 530 10.85 1.91 -3.12
CA GLY A 530 11.60 2.33 -1.92
C GLY A 530 10.84 2.04 -0.62
N LEU A 531 9.51 2.04 -0.65
CA LEU A 531 8.68 1.73 0.52
C LEU A 531 8.57 0.23 0.83
N THR A 532 8.79 -0.64 -0.15
CA THR A 532 8.74 -2.11 0.03
C THR A 532 9.83 -2.70 0.91
N THR A 533 10.79 -1.90 1.38
CA THR A 533 11.92 -2.38 2.19
C THR A 533 11.83 -2.07 3.68
N GLY A 534 10.69 -1.60 4.20
CA GLY A 534 10.60 -1.28 5.64
C GLY A 534 9.25 -1.50 6.30
N GLU A 535 8.15 -0.97 5.74
CA GLU A 535 6.92 -0.84 6.53
C GLU A 535 5.60 -0.95 5.74
N LEU A 536 5.65 -0.97 4.39
CA LEU A 536 4.53 -1.33 3.51
C LEU A 536 4.85 -2.67 2.85
N ASP A 537 3.93 -3.62 2.98
CA ASP A 537 4.28 -5.04 2.96
C ASP A 537 4.63 -5.59 1.58
N ILE A 538 3.94 -5.14 0.53
CA ILE A 538 4.16 -5.58 -0.86
C ILE A 538 3.60 -4.53 -1.84
N THR A 539 4.36 -4.18 -2.89
CA THR A 539 3.89 -3.34 -3.99
C THR A 539 3.84 -4.13 -5.30
N ALA A 540 2.91 -3.75 -6.17
CA ALA A 540 2.89 -4.23 -7.54
C ALA A 540 2.32 -3.17 -8.48
N GLY A 541 3.20 -2.55 -9.24
CA GLY A 541 2.85 -1.42 -10.10
C GLY A 541 2.23 -0.28 -9.27
N LYS A 542 0.97 0.03 -9.56
CA LYS A 542 0.17 1.09 -8.89
C LYS A 542 -0.53 0.65 -7.61
N TYR A 543 -0.36 -0.59 -7.17
CA TYR A 543 -1.05 -1.17 -6.01
C TYR A 543 -0.14 -1.32 -4.79
N ILE A 544 -0.71 -1.07 -3.61
CA ILE A 544 -0.09 -1.28 -2.29
C ILE A 544 -1.01 -2.17 -1.46
N ILE A 545 -0.46 -3.15 -0.75
CA ILE A 545 -1.18 -3.88 0.31
C ILE A 545 -0.70 -3.41 1.67
N LEU A 546 -1.64 -2.95 2.49
CA LEU A 546 -1.46 -2.75 3.93
C LEU A 546 -1.85 -4.04 4.64
N ASN A 547 -0.92 -4.67 5.35
CA ASN A 547 -1.23 -5.81 6.21
C ASN A 547 -1.61 -5.32 7.61
N SER A 548 -2.88 -5.46 8.00
CA SER A 548 -3.31 -5.02 9.33
C SER A 548 -2.76 -5.86 10.48
N GLN A 549 -2.22 -7.06 10.23
CA GLN A 549 -1.65 -7.91 11.28
C GLN A 549 -0.39 -7.32 11.92
N LYS A 550 0.26 -6.35 11.27
CA LYS A 550 1.40 -5.63 11.86
C LYS A 550 0.99 -4.73 13.01
N ASP A 551 -0.22 -4.19 12.97
CA ASP A 551 -0.73 -3.28 13.98
C ASP A 551 -1.71 -4.03 14.91
N LYS A 552 -1.16 -4.91 15.76
CA LYS A 552 -1.90 -5.60 16.81
C LYS A 552 -1.34 -5.32 18.20
N THR A 553 -2.22 -5.38 19.21
CA THR A 553 -1.82 -5.30 20.62
C THR A 553 -1.11 -6.58 21.05
N ASN A 554 -0.47 -6.56 22.23
CA ASN A 554 0.15 -7.77 22.80
C ASN A 554 -0.89 -8.86 23.12
N ASN A 555 -2.15 -8.47 23.35
CA ASN A 555 -3.28 -9.38 23.55
C ASN A 555 -3.85 -9.93 22.22
N GLY A 556 -3.32 -9.49 21.07
CA GLY A 556 -3.73 -9.94 19.75
C GLY A 556 -4.90 -9.16 19.14
N ASP A 557 -5.38 -8.08 19.75
CA ASP A 557 -6.39 -7.21 19.13
C ASP A 557 -5.81 -6.52 17.89
N ILE A 558 -6.48 -6.65 16.75
CA ILE A 558 -6.04 -6.07 15.48
C ILE A 558 -6.66 -4.67 15.31
N ALA A 559 -5.83 -3.66 15.04
CA ALA A 559 -6.27 -2.26 14.95
C ALA A 559 -7.34 -2.03 13.87
N SER A 560 -7.22 -2.71 12.72
CA SER A 560 -8.18 -2.60 11.62
C SER A 560 -9.60 -3.07 12.00
N GLN A 561 -9.70 -4.08 12.88
CA GLN A 561 -10.98 -4.61 13.36
C GLN A 561 -11.62 -3.68 14.40
N LYS A 562 -10.83 -3.08 15.29
CA LYS A 562 -11.34 -2.19 16.36
C LYS A 562 -11.67 -0.78 15.85
N LEU A 563 -10.86 -0.22 14.95
CA LEU A 563 -11.10 1.11 14.38
C LEU A 563 -12.13 1.09 13.24
N GLY A 564 -12.18 -0.03 12.52
CA GLY A 564 -12.84 -0.17 11.23
C GLY A 564 -11.82 -0.10 10.07
N LEU A 565 -12.00 -0.94 9.06
CA LEU A 565 -11.03 -1.09 7.95
C LEU A 565 -10.74 0.24 7.24
N LYS A 566 -11.78 1.04 6.96
CA LYS A 566 -11.63 2.34 6.28
C LYS A 566 -10.89 3.36 7.15
N GLN A 567 -11.23 3.44 8.44
CA GLN A 567 -10.57 4.35 9.37
C GLN A 567 -9.11 3.98 9.58
N TYR A 568 -8.82 2.69 9.75
CA TYR A 568 -7.46 2.18 9.82
C TYR A 568 -6.67 2.46 8.53
N ALA A 569 -7.28 2.27 7.35
CA ALA A 569 -6.63 2.60 6.07
C ALA A 569 -6.22 4.07 6.01
N LEU A 570 -7.15 5.00 6.34
CA LEU A 570 -6.86 6.44 6.40
C LEU A 570 -5.71 6.77 7.35
N ALA A 571 -5.72 6.21 8.57
CA ALA A 571 -4.65 6.41 9.54
C ALA A 571 -3.29 5.87 9.04
N LYS A 572 -3.30 4.66 8.46
CA LYS A 572 -2.07 4.01 7.98
C LYS A 572 -1.47 4.75 6.78
N ILE A 573 -2.32 5.23 5.88
CA ILE A 573 -1.89 6.06 4.74
C ILE A 573 -1.28 7.37 5.23
N ALA A 574 -1.97 8.09 6.10
CA ALA A 574 -1.47 9.35 6.66
C ALA A 574 -0.15 9.15 7.43
N SER A 575 -0.02 8.11 8.23
CA SER A 575 1.24 7.83 8.93
C SER A 575 2.43 7.46 8.03
N LYS A 576 2.19 6.87 6.84
CA LYS A 576 3.27 6.33 5.99
C LYS A 576 3.64 7.20 4.80
N LEU A 577 2.66 7.80 4.13
CA LEU A 577 2.90 8.58 2.92
C LEU A 577 3.26 10.03 3.29
N PRO A 578 4.26 10.64 2.66
CA PRO A 578 4.62 12.04 2.85
C PRO A 578 3.57 12.95 2.22
N LEU A 579 3.61 14.23 2.57
CA LEU A 579 2.55 15.18 2.22
C LEU A 579 2.47 15.43 0.71
N GLU A 580 3.60 15.44 0.02
CA GLU A 580 3.69 15.51 -1.44
C GLU A 580 2.90 14.36 -2.06
N VAL A 581 2.98 13.16 -1.44
CA VAL A 581 2.25 12.00 -1.93
C VAL A 581 0.75 12.11 -1.76
N LEU A 582 0.31 12.66 -0.64
CA LEU A 582 -1.12 12.87 -0.41
C LEU A 582 -1.70 13.99 -1.28
N SER A 583 -0.84 14.88 -1.79
CA SER A 583 -1.22 16.04 -2.60
C SER A 583 -1.26 15.73 -4.09
N ASP A 584 -0.28 14.98 -4.61
CA ASP A 584 -0.05 14.76 -6.06
C ASP A 584 -0.78 13.53 -6.63
N TRP A 585 -1.32 12.66 -5.77
CA TRP A 585 -1.95 11.41 -6.18
C TRP A 585 -3.38 11.22 -5.65
N GLU A 586 -4.24 10.63 -6.49
CA GLU A 586 -5.52 10.08 -6.06
C GLU A 586 -5.32 8.69 -5.47
N ILE A 587 -6.03 8.40 -4.37
CA ILE A 587 -5.91 7.12 -3.66
C ILE A 587 -7.27 6.42 -3.65
N ASP A 588 -7.32 5.26 -4.30
CA ASP A 588 -8.48 4.38 -4.37
C ASP A 588 -8.30 3.22 -3.37
N LEU A 589 -9.31 2.97 -2.54
CA LEU A 589 -9.32 1.92 -1.51
C LEU A 589 -10.19 0.74 -1.95
N TYR A 590 -9.66 -0.48 -1.91
CA TYR A 590 -10.42 -1.72 -2.14
C TYR A 590 -10.58 -2.49 -0.83
N LEU A 591 -11.81 -2.51 -0.29
CA LEU A 591 -12.21 -3.27 0.89
C LEU A 591 -12.98 -4.54 0.46
N GLN A 592 -12.25 -5.52 -0.12
CA GLN A 592 -12.79 -6.81 -0.59
C GLN A 592 -13.84 -6.75 -1.72
N LYS A 593 -14.21 -5.56 -2.19
CA LYS A 593 -15.06 -5.34 -3.37
C LYS A 593 -14.20 -4.98 -4.58
N SER A 594 -14.66 -5.32 -5.78
CA SER A 594 -13.98 -4.99 -7.05
C SER A 594 -14.08 -3.51 -7.43
N THR A 595 -15.04 -2.78 -6.84
CA THR A 595 -15.23 -1.33 -6.97
C THR A 595 -14.50 -0.60 -5.84
N PRO A 596 -13.60 0.35 -6.14
CA PRO A 596 -12.88 1.09 -5.11
C PRO A 596 -13.71 2.23 -4.50
N ASP A 597 -13.44 2.54 -3.24
CA ASP A 597 -13.82 3.77 -2.57
C ASP A 597 -12.73 4.83 -2.79
N LYS A 598 -13.07 6.01 -3.31
CA LYS A 598 -12.12 7.12 -3.40
C LYS A 598 -11.83 7.67 -2.00
N LEU A 599 -10.55 7.84 -1.65
CA LEU A 599 -10.12 8.53 -0.45
C LEU A 599 -9.85 9.99 -0.77
N GLU A 600 -10.57 10.88 -0.09
CA GLU A 600 -10.50 12.31 -0.33
C GLU A 600 -9.16 12.89 0.13
N ARG A 601 -8.45 13.60 -0.77
CA ARG A 601 -7.12 14.17 -0.48
C ARG A 601 -7.12 15.09 0.72
N ARG A 602 -8.12 15.98 0.82
CA ARG A 602 -8.28 16.91 1.95
C ARG A 602 -8.32 16.17 3.29
N GLN A 603 -8.95 14.99 3.33
CA GLN A 603 -9.06 14.19 4.55
C GLN A 603 -7.71 13.58 4.93
N LEU A 604 -6.98 13.06 3.95
CA LEU A 604 -5.65 12.49 4.16
C LEU A 604 -4.62 13.55 4.59
N ILE A 605 -4.62 14.72 3.95
CA ILE A 605 -3.77 15.86 4.30
C ILE A 605 -4.02 16.29 5.74
N LEU A 606 -5.28 16.46 6.13
CA LEU A 606 -5.63 16.84 7.50
C LEU A 606 -5.21 15.77 8.51
N LEU A 607 -5.43 14.48 8.21
CA LEU A 607 -5.00 13.38 9.07
C LEU A 607 -3.49 13.30 9.22
N LYS A 608 -2.73 13.60 8.16
CA LYS A 608 -1.26 13.69 8.20
C LYS A 608 -0.83 14.72 9.24
N GLY A 609 -1.38 15.93 9.17
CA GLY A 609 -1.07 16.99 10.13
C GLY A 609 -1.53 16.67 11.55
N ILE A 610 -2.73 16.11 11.72
CA ILE A 610 -3.24 15.68 13.03
C ILE A 610 -2.31 14.63 13.65
N MET A 611 -1.90 13.62 12.89
CA MET A 611 -1.06 12.55 13.41
C MET A 611 0.36 13.00 13.71
N GLU A 612 1.00 13.78 12.82
CA GLU A 612 2.37 14.24 13.05
C GLU A 612 2.46 15.42 14.04
N GLY A 613 1.57 16.39 13.90
CA GLY A 613 1.56 17.60 14.76
C GLY A 613 1.21 17.29 16.21
N TYR A 614 0.35 16.30 16.45
CA TYR A 614 0.02 15.82 17.80
C TYR A 614 0.68 14.48 18.16
N ASN A 615 1.63 14.00 17.34
CA ASN A 615 2.35 12.71 17.46
C ASN A 615 1.43 11.53 17.90
N GLN A 616 0.33 11.38 17.17
CA GLN A 616 -0.66 10.33 17.36
C GLN A 616 -0.27 9.07 16.58
N ASN A 617 -0.28 7.94 17.28
CA ASN A 617 -0.01 6.62 16.71
C ASN A 617 -1.26 5.74 16.75
N ILE A 618 -1.36 4.78 15.81
CA ILE A 618 -2.45 3.79 15.75
C ILE A 618 -2.45 2.89 17.00
N ILE A 619 -1.24 2.52 17.45
CA ILE A 619 -1.01 1.78 18.70
C ILE A 619 -0.30 2.72 19.67
N ILE A 620 -0.89 2.88 20.85
CA ILE A 620 -0.34 3.62 21.99
C ILE A 620 0.44 2.64 22.87
N LYS A 621 1.59 3.09 23.37
CA LYS A 621 2.35 2.37 24.41
C LYS A 621 2.00 3.03 25.75
N ASP A 622 1.21 2.36 26.59
CA ASP A 622 0.85 2.95 27.88
C ASP A 622 2.07 3.01 28.81
N ALA A 623 2.30 4.16 29.46
CA ALA A 623 3.35 4.29 30.47
C ALA A 623 2.81 5.02 31.71
N LYS A 624 2.59 4.28 32.81
CA LYS A 624 2.44 4.85 34.16
C LYS A 624 3.14 4.06 35.27
N THR A 625 3.48 2.77 35.08
CA THR A 625 4.30 1.98 36.02
C THR A 625 5.22 1.01 35.27
N GLN A 626 6.28 0.49 35.93
CA GLN A 626 7.22 -0.49 35.34
C GLN A 626 6.51 -1.78 34.85
N GLU A 627 5.38 -2.16 35.46
CA GLU A 627 4.54 -3.28 35.04
C GLU A 627 3.65 -2.96 33.82
N GLN A 628 3.27 -1.69 33.62
CA GLN A 628 2.39 -1.24 32.51
C GLN A 628 3.16 -0.81 31.25
N LYS A 629 4.49 -0.64 31.32
CA LYS A 629 5.36 -0.30 30.18
C LYS A 629 5.26 -1.28 28.99
N ASN A 630 4.63 -2.44 29.19
CA ASN A 630 4.47 -3.51 28.20
C ASN A 630 3.03 -3.65 27.66
N GLU A 631 2.10 -2.73 27.95
CA GLU A 631 0.74 -2.78 27.37
C GLU A 631 0.59 -1.87 26.14
N HIS A 632 0.46 -2.49 24.97
CA HIS A 632 0.08 -1.81 23.74
C HIS A 632 -1.45 -1.75 23.63
N LYS A 633 -2.03 -0.55 23.40
CA LYS A 633 -3.48 -0.36 23.21
C LYS A 633 -3.79 0.35 21.90
N ILE A 634 -4.97 0.09 21.35
CA ILE A 634 -5.42 0.72 20.09
C ILE A 634 -5.96 2.12 20.39
N ASN A 635 -5.54 3.12 19.61
CA ASN A 635 -5.92 4.52 19.81
C ASN A 635 -7.35 4.81 19.33
N LEU A 636 -8.34 4.58 20.20
CA LEU A 636 -9.75 4.83 19.86
C LEU A 636 -10.06 6.32 19.64
N LYS A 637 -9.35 7.24 20.31
CA LYS A 637 -9.52 8.69 20.14
C LYS A 637 -9.06 9.17 18.77
N LEU A 638 -7.96 8.63 18.25
CA LEU A 638 -7.58 8.79 16.84
C LEU A 638 -8.67 8.24 15.91
N GLY A 639 -9.24 7.08 16.25
CA GLY A 639 -10.40 6.52 15.54
C GLY A 639 -11.58 7.49 15.44
N ASP A 640 -11.94 8.14 16.54
CA ASP A 640 -13.01 9.15 16.57
C ASP A 640 -12.64 10.38 15.75
N ALA A 641 -11.41 10.90 15.90
CA ALA A 641 -10.93 12.02 15.10
C ALA A 641 -11.00 11.74 13.60
N ILE A 642 -10.64 10.54 13.15
CA ILE A 642 -10.77 10.13 11.74
C ILE A 642 -12.23 10.17 11.28
N ARG A 643 -13.19 9.74 12.10
CA ARG A 643 -14.62 9.82 11.76
C ARG A 643 -15.07 11.27 11.60
N TYR A 644 -14.57 12.19 12.43
CA TYR A 644 -14.86 13.61 12.28
C TYR A 644 -14.19 14.24 11.05
N VAL A 645 -12.98 13.81 10.68
CA VAL A 645 -12.36 14.20 9.41
C VAL A 645 -13.18 13.72 8.22
N GLN A 646 -13.68 12.48 8.25
CA GLN A 646 -14.56 11.95 7.20
C GLN A 646 -15.87 12.74 7.04
N GLN A 647 -16.31 13.41 8.10
CA GLN A 647 -17.48 14.28 8.12
C GLN A 647 -17.14 15.75 7.75
N ASP A 648 -15.89 16.04 7.38
CA ASP A 648 -15.35 17.38 7.13
C ASP A 648 -15.54 18.32 8.34
N MET A 649 -15.28 17.81 9.55
CA MET A 649 -15.27 18.57 10.82
C MET A 649 -13.84 18.69 11.40
N PRO A 650 -12.97 19.51 10.78
CA PRO A 650 -11.54 19.56 11.09
C PRO A 650 -11.24 20.00 12.53
N TYR A 651 -11.88 21.07 13.00
CA TYR A 651 -11.64 21.59 14.35
C TYR A 651 -12.03 20.60 15.46
N LEU A 652 -13.08 19.80 15.25
CA LEU A 652 -13.49 18.78 16.21
C LEU A 652 -12.53 17.59 16.21
N ALA A 653 -12.04 17.18 15.05
CA ALA A 653 -11.02 16.15 14.93
C ALA A 653 -9.72 16.55 15.66
N GLU A 654 -9.22 17.76 15.41
CA GLU A 654 -8.04 18.32 16.09
C GLU A 654 -8.26 18.44 17.61
N PHE A 655 -9.43 18.94 18.04
CA PHE A 655 -9.74 19.07 19.46
C PHE A 655 -9.67 17.72 20.19
N ILE A 656 -10.27 16.67 19.63
CA ILE A 656 -10.31 15.35 20.26
C ILE A 656 -8.92 14.76 20.47
N VAL A 657 -8.02 14.88 19.49
CA VAL A 657 -6.65 14.38 19.65
C VAL A 657 -5.81 15.26 20.56
N SER A 658 -6.05 16.57 20.60
CA SER A 658 -5.32 17.50 21.48
C SER A 658 -5.58 17.21 22.96
N GLY A 659 -6.73 16.60 23.28
CA GLY A 659 -7.13 16.19 24.62
C GLY A 659 -6.59 14.84 25.10
N VAL A 660 -5.84 14.10 24.28
CA VAL A 660 -5.23 12.80 24.65
C VAL A 660 -4.01 13.06 25.55
N PRO A 661 -4.03 12.59 26.81
CA PRO A 661 -2.93 12.78 27.74
C PRO A 661 -1.87 11.71 27.47
N ASP A 662 -1.06 11.88 26.44
CA ASP A 662 0.20 11.14 26.35
C ASP A 662 1.31 12.02 26.92
N TYR A 663 1.90 11.55 28.03
CA TYR A 663 2.69 12.33 28.98
C TYR A 663 4.09 12.69 28.45
N ASN A 664 4.43 12.26 27.23
CA ASN A 664 5.67 12.60 26.54
C ASN A 664 5.46 13.37 25.22
N LEU A 665 4.24 13.83 24.91
CA LEU A 665 3.97 14.67 23.75
C LEU A 665 4.45 16.10 24.00
N LYS A 666 5.74 16.34 23.76
CA LYS A 666 6.22 17.66 23.35
C LYS A 666 5.40 18.06 22.12
N PHE A 667 4.89 19.28 22.12
CA PHE A 667 4.26 19.89 20.96
C PHE A 667 5.39 20.23 19.97
N GLU A 668 5.92 19.21 19.28
CA GLU A 668 7.23 19.26 18.61
C GLU A 668 7.22 20.06 17.30
N ASN A 669 6.07 20.22 16.64
CA ASN A 669 5.99 20.83 15.31
C ASN A 669 4.77 21.75 15.12
N LYS A 670 4.71 22.88 15.87
CA LYS A 670 3.72 23.95 15.68
C LYS A 670 3.59 24.39 14.20
N ILE A 671 4.76 24.56 13.58
CA ILE A 671 4.97 25.03 12.21
C ILE A 671 4.24 24.14 11.18
N TRP A 672 4.18 22.83 11.43
CA TRP A 672 3.56 21.88 10.51
C TRP A 672 2.03 22.03 10.47
N LEU A 673 1.39 22.33 11.61
CA LEU A 673 -0.08 22.36 11.71
C LEU A 673 -0.72 23.51 10.93
N GLU A 674 -0.19 24.74 10.98
CA GLU A 674 -0.74 25.84 10.17
C GLU A 674 -0.59 25.59 8.67
N SER A 675 0.52 24.96 8.24
CA SER A 675 0.68 24.57 6.84
C SER A 675 -0.35 23.55 6.36
N ILE A 676 -0.69 22.58 7.22
CA ILE A 676 -1.72 21.60 6.92
C ILE A 676 -3.11 22.25 6.90
N ARG A 677 -3.41 23.20 7.79
CA ARG A 677 -4.67 23.95 7.82
C ARG A 677 -4.87 24.75 6.53
N GLU A 678 -3.82 25.42 6.06
CA GLU A 678 -3.84 26.14 4.77
C GLU A 678 -4.04 25.17 3.59
N LEU A 679 -3.31 24.05 3.54
CA LEU A 679 -3.43 23.06 2.46
C LEU A 679 -4.82 22.42 2.42
N TYR A 680 -5.39 22.11 3.59
CA TYR A 680 -6.78 21.65 3.69
C TYR A 680 -7.75 22.69 3.10
N TRP A 681 -7.57 23.98 3.42
CA TRP A 681 -8.38 25.07 2.87
C TRP A 681 -8.19 25.25 1.35
N LYS A 682 -6.98 25.10 0.83
CA LYS A 682 -6.74 25.13 -0.63
C LYS A 682 -7.47 23.97 -1.31
N GLN A 683 -7.36 22.76 -0.76
CA GLN A 683 -7.96 21.56 -1.34
C GLN A 683 -9.50 21.58 -1.32
N ILE A 684 -10.12 22.06 -0.23
CA ILE A 684 -11.59 22.17 -0.18
C ILE A 684 -12.11 23.18 -1.21
N ASN A 685 -11.36 24.25 -1.48
CA ASN A 685 -11.71 25.24 -2.51
C ASN A 685 -11.52 24.69 -3.93
N GLU A 686 -10.51 23.86 -4.18
CA GLU A 686 -10.38 23.12 -5.44
C GLU A 686 -11.57 22.18 -5.66
N ASP A 687 -12.00 21.44 -4.63
CA ASP A 687 -13.15 20.56 -4.69
C ASP A 687 -14.43 21.35 -5.07
N VAL A 688 -14.60 22.54 -4.50
CA VAL A 688 -15.70 23.47 -4.85
C VAL A 688 -15.63 23.88 -6.33
N ARG A 689 -14.46 24.30 -6.83
CA ARG A 689 -14.28 24.69 -8.24
C ARG A 689 -14.54 23.52 -9.19
N ASN A 690 -14.07 22.33 -8.85
CA ASN A 690 -14.26 21.12 -9.65
C ASN A 690 -15.73 20.70 -9.70
N GLN A 691 -16.45 20.78 -8.57
CA GLN A 691 -17.90 20.58 -8.54
C GLN A 691 -18.67 21.58 -9.41
N GLN A 692 -18.27 22.86 -9.39
CA GLN A 692 -18.88 23.90 -10.23
C GLN A 692 -18.63 23.63 -11.72
N ARG A 693 -17.41 23.23 -12.11
CA ARG A 693 -17.08 22.84 -13.50
C ARG A 693 -17.88 21.64 -13.99
N SER A 694 -18.15 20.68 -13.10
CA SER A 694 -18.79 19.40 -13.46
C SER A 694 -20.30 19.50 -13.64
N LYS A 695 -20.95 20.49 -13.02
CA LYS A 695 -22.43 20.63 -13.02
C LYS A 695 -22.99 21.48 -14.17
N GLY A 696 -22.14 22.03 -15.04
CA GLY A 696 -22.58 22.94 -16.10
C GLY A 696 -23.15 24.27 -15.57
N VAL A 697 -23.29 25.25 -16.45
CA VAL A 697 -23.54 26.67 -16.12
C VAL A 697 -24.91 26.93 -15.43
N TYR A 698 -25.82 25.96 -15.38
CA TYR A 698 -27.23 26.18 -15.01
C TYR A 698 -27.63 25.86 -13.55
N SER A 699 -26.68 25.70 -12.63
CA SER A 699 -26.99 25.50 -11.21
C SER A 699 -26.00 26.27 -10.32
N MET A 700 -26.24 27.57 -10.16
CA MET A 700 -25.50 28.47 -9.25
C MET A 700 -26.00 28.40 -7.80
N SER A 701 -26.57 27.28 -7.35
CA SER A 701 -26.93 27.12 -5.93
C SER A 701 -25.68 26.79 -5.11
N GLU A 702 -25.56 27.45 -3.96
CA GLU A 702 -24.44 27.28 -3.04
C GLU A 702 -24.36 25.80 -2.58
N THR A 703 -23.33 25.08 -3.02
CA THR A 703 -23.19 23.66 -2.68
C THR A 703 -22.84 23.51 -1.19
N THR A 704 -23.17 22.35 -0.60
CA THR A 704 -22.79 22.03 0.79
C THR A 704 -21.28 22.20 1.02
N MET A 705 -20.45 21.89 0.02
CA MET A 705 -18.99 22.08 0.10
C MET A 705 -18.58 23.56 0.07
N SER A 706 -19.25 24.40 -0.72
CA SER A 706 -19.00 25.85 -0.73
C SER A 706 -19.25 26.46 0.64
N LYS A 707 -20.35 26.07 1.30
CA LYS A 707 -20.66 26.49 2.67
C LYS A 707 -19.59 26.03 3.67
N ARG A 708 -19.12 24.79 3.56
CA ARG A 708 -18.05 24.25 4.43
C ARG A 708 -16.74 25.01 4.26
N ALA A 709 -16.35 25.31 3.02
CA ALA A 709 -15.13 26.08 2.73
C ALA A 709 -15.21 27.49 3.34
N LYS A 710 -16.34 28.18 3.14
CA LYS A 710 -16.58 29.50 3.72
C LYS A 710 -16.56 29.49 5.25
N ILE A 711 -17.27 28.55 5.89
CA ILE A 711 -17.26 28.40 7.35
C ILE A 711 -15.84 28.15 7.89
N TYR A 712 -15.04 27.32 7.21
CA TYR A 712 -13.65 27.07 7.64
C TYR A 712 -12.79 28.34 7.53
N GLU A 713 -12.90 29.07 6.42
CA GLU A 713 -12.22 30.36 6.21
C GLU A 713 -12.59 31.37 7.32
N ASP A 714 -13.89 31.52 7.58
CA ASP A 714 -14.40 32.52 8.51
C ASP A 714 -14.10 32.17 9.97
N VAL A 715 -14.10 30.88 10.35
CA VAL A 715 -13.61 30.45 11.67
C VAL A 715 -12.12 30.72 11.81
N ALA A 716 -11.30 30.47 10.77
CA ALA A 716 -9.87 30.77 10.80
C ALA A 716 -9.60 32.28 10.94
N ALA A 717 -10.34 33.11 10.21
CA ALA A 717 -10.24 34.57 10.30
C ALA A 717 -10.59 35.07 11.71
N LEU A 718 -11.71 34.62 12.27
CA LEU A 718 -12.13 35.02 13.61
C LEU A 718 -11.19 34.44 14.69
N THR A 719 -10.62 33.26 14.47
CA THR A 719 -9.54 32.72 15.33
C THR A 719 -8.32 33.66 15.32
N GLY A 720 -7.90 34.15 14.15
CA GLY A 720 -6.80 35.11 14.03
C GLY A 720 -7.08 36.44 14.75
N LEU A 721 -8.34 36.88 14.78
CA LEU A 721 -8.73 38.07 15.55
C LEU A 721 -8.68 37.86 17.07
N LEU A 722 -9.16 36.71 17.56
CA LEU A 722 -9.30 36.47 19.01
C LEU A 722 -8.04 35.93 19.67
N TYR A 723 -7.28 35.08 18.97
CA TYR A 723 -6.05 34.46 19.47
C TYR A 723 -5.07 35.42 20.17
N PRO A 724 -4.69 36.57 19.57
CA PRO A 724 -3.70 37.47 20.19
C PRO A 724 -4.20 38.10 21.50
N PHE A 725 -5.52 38.28 21.67
CA PHE A 725 -6.09 38.76 22.93
C PHE A 725 -6.04 37.69 24.02
N ILE A 726 -6.21 36.42 23.66
CA ILE A 726 -6.08 35.31 24.61
C ILE A 726 -4.62 35.14 25.04
N GLU A 727 -3.68 35.21 24.10
CA GLU A 727 -2.24 35.18 24.39
C GLU A 727 -1.82 36.34 25.30
N TRP A 728 -2.34 37.54 25.02
CA TRP A 728 -2.10 38.72 25.86
C TRP A 728 -2.67 38.55 27.27
N ALA A 729 -3.91 38.06 27.39
CA ALA A 729 -4.53 37.77 28.69
C ALA A 729 -3.75 36.70 29.47
N GLU A 730 -3.25 35.66 28.80
CA GLU A 730 -2.41 34.63 29.42
C GLU A 730 -1.13 35.23 30.01
N PHE A 731 -0.46 36.08 29.24
CA PHE A 731 0.72 36.79 29.71
C PHE A 731 0.43 37.67 30.94
N LEU A 732 -0.65 38.47 30.90
CA LEU A 732 -1.02 39.37 32.01
C LEU A 732 -1.41 38.59 33.26
N ILE A 733 -2.29 37.60 33.14
CA ILE A 733 -2.74 36.78 34.28
C ILE A 733 -1.56 36.03 34.90
N LYS A 734 -0.68 35.45 34.08
CA LYS A 734 0.51 34.76 34.57
C LYS A 734 1.42 35.72 35.35
N LYS A 735 1.70 36.90 34.79
CA LYS A 735 2.54 37.92 35.43
C LYS A 735 1.94 38.38 36.76
N ASP A 736 0.65 38.68 36.79
CA ASP A 736 -0.05 39.10 38.02
C ASP A 736 0.02 38.01 39.11
N LYS A 737 -0.21 36.75 38.73
CA LYS A 737 -0.13 35.60 39.65
C LYS A 737 1.27 35.32 40.17
N GLU A 738 2.28 35.43 39.31
CA GLU A 738 3.68 35.32 39.73
C GLU A 738 4.04 36.43 40.73
N MET A 739 3.58 37.66 40.50
CA MET A 739 3.80 38.79 41.40
C MET A 739 3.03 38.63 42.73
N GLU A 740 1.79 38.14 42.69
CA GLU A 740 0.98 37.84 43.88
C GLU A 740 1.67 36.80 44.79
N GLU A 741 2.17 35.71 44.21
CA GLU A 741 2.86 34.66 44.97
C GLU A 741 4.25 35.12 45.46
N LYS A 742 5.00 35.90 44.67
CA LYS A 742 6.26 36.52 45.14
C LYS A 742 6.02 37.42 46.36
N ARG A 743 4.96 38.24 46.35
CA ARG A 743 4.57 39.08 47.50
C ARG A 743 4.21 38.24 48.73
N LYS A 744 3.44 37.16 48.56
CA LYS A 744 3.06 36.24 49.66
C LYS A 744 4.28 35.53 50.27
N GLN A 745 5.30 35.26 49.47
CA GLN A 745 6.53 34.61 49.91
C GLN A 745 7.62 35.60 50.37
N GLY A 746 7.34 36.91 50.41
CA GLY A 746 8.33 37.94 50.76
C GLY A 746 9.51 38.04 49.79
N LYS A 747 9.36 37.51 48.57
CA LYS A 747 10.40 37.42 47.54
C LYS A 747 10.44 38.69 46.69
N LYS A 748 11.65 39.10 46.28
CA LYS A 748 11.86 40.19 45.33
C LYS A 748 11.50 39.74 43.91
N GLU A 749 11.30 40.70 43.01
CA GLU A 749 10.88 40.45 41.64
C GLU A 749 11.85 39.55 40.84
N GLN A 750 13.13 39.55 41.22
CA GLN A 750 14.21 38.76 40.61
C GLN A 750 14.34 37.34 41.18
N ASP A 751 13.62 37.01 42.26
CA ASP A 751 13.74 35.70 42.91
C ASP A 751 12.93 34.63 42.17
N ASN A 752 13.49 33.41 42.11
CA ASN A 752 12.83 32.27 41.51
C ASN A 752 11.72 31.69 42.42
N LEU A 753 10.59 31.33 41.80
CA LEU A 753 9.52 30.56 42.44
C LEU A 753 9.89 29.07 42.45
N ASP A 754 9.44 28.35 43.47
CA ASP A 754 9.61 26.89 43.52
C ASP A 754 8.69 26.20 42.51
N GLU A 755 9.06 24.97 42.12
CA GLU A 755 8.38 24.20 41.08
C GLU A 755 6.90 23.94 41.39
N LYS A 756 6.55 23.74 42.67
CA LYS A 756 5.17 23.50 43.11
C LYS A 756 4.31 24.75 42.98
N THR A 757 4.85 25.92 43.30
CA THR A 757 4.19 27.22 43.09
C THR A 757 4.01 27.52 41.61
N ILE A 758 5.02 27.23 40.77
CA ILE A 758 4.92 27.38 39.31
C ILE A 758 3.80 26.49 38.74
N ASP A 759 3.69 25.23 39.20
CA ASP A 759 2.60 24.33 38.77
C ASP A 759 1.21 24.83 39.20
N LYS A 760 1.11 25.38 40.42
CA LYS A 760 -0.13 26.02 40.91
C LYS A 760 -0.53 27.20 40.01
N ILE A 761 0.40 28.11 39.71
CA ILE A 761 0.15 29.26 38.83
C ILE A 761 -0.30 28.78 37.44
N LYS A 762 0.38 27.78 36.86
CA LYS A 762 -0.02 27.18 35.57
C LYS A 762 -1.44 26.60 35.59
N LYS A 763 -1.92 26.08 36.72
CA LYS A 763 -3.29 25.58 36.86
C LYS A 763 -4.30 26.71 36.94
N GLU A 764 -4.00 27.79 37.66
CA GLU A 764 -4.87 28.96 37.77
C GLU A 764 -4.96 29.72 36.45
N VAL A 765 -3.83 30.00 35.79
CA VAL A 765 -3.77 30.63 34.46
C VAL A 765 -4.62 29.83 33.47
N ALA A 766 -4.41 28.51 33.39
CA ALA A 766 -5.18 27.64 32.50
C ALA A 766 -6.71 27.71 32.76
N ARG A 767 -7.12 27.83 34.03
CA ARG A 767 -8.54 27.95 34.40
C ARG A 767 -9.13 29.27 33.87
N GLU A 768 -8.42 30.38 34.03
CA GLU A 768 -8.90 31.68 33.56
C GLU A 768 -8.92 31.77 32.04
N ILE A 769 -7.90 31.23 31.35
CA ILE A 769 -7.91 31.15 29.88
C ILE A 769 -9.05 30.29 29.35
N SER A 770 -9.35 29.16 30.01
CA SER A 770 -10.50 28.34 29.64
C SER A 770 -11.82 29.12 29.75
N LYS A 771 -11.98 30.01 30.75
CA LYS A 771 -13.17 30.87 30.85
C LYS A 771 -13.27 31.87 29.69
N ILE A 772 -12.15 32.44 29.25
CA ILE A 772 -12.13 33.35 28.09
C ILE A 772 -12.63 32.58 26.85
N ILE A 773 -12.08 31.38 26.60
CA ILE A 773 -12.44 30.54 25.45
C ILE A 773 -13.91 30.07 25.52
N GLU A 774 -14.43 29.70 26.69
CA GLU A 774 -15.84 29.28 26.82
C GLU A 774 -16.85 30.40 26.55
N ASN A 775 -16.43 31.66 26.62
CA ASN A 775 -17.29 32.83 26.39
C ASN A 775 -17.20 33.42 24.97
N VAL A 776 -16.52 32.75 24.03
CA VAL A 776 -16.37 33.22 22.63
C VAL A 776 -17.67 33.31 21.84
N LYS A 777 -18.79 32.80 22.36
CA LYS A 777 -20.10 32.91 21.71
C LYS A 777 -20.70 34.32 21.73
N ASP A 778 -20.18 35.18 22.60
CA ASP A 778 -20.69 36.53 22.87
C ASP A 778 -19.50 37.48 22.98
N GLU A 779 -19.48 38.52 22.16
CA GLU A 779 -18.39 39.47 22.09
C GLU A 779 -18.23 40.29 23.37
N HIS A 780 -19.32 40.61 24.06
CA HIS A 780 -19.28 41.39 25.30
C HIS A 780 -18.63 40.58 26.42
N PHE A 781 -19.02 39.31 26.56
CA PHE A 781 -18.38 38.43 27.54
C PHE A 781 -16.93 38.15 27.18
N PHE A 782 -16.62 37.85 25.92
CA PHE A 782 -15.24 37.62 25.47
C PHE A 782 -14.35 38.83 25.79
N THR A 783 -14.74 40.03 25.35
CA THR A 783 -13.95 41.26 25.57
C THR A 783 -13.80 41.59 27.06
N TYR A 784 -14.85 41.39 27.86
CA TYR A 784 -14.77 41.51 29.31
C TYR A 784 -13.69 40.60 29.90
N TYR A 785 -13.72 39.30 29.60
CA TYR A 785 -12.76 38.34 30.15
C TYR A 785 -11.34 38.52 29.59
N ALA A 786 -11.20 38.87 28.31
CA ALA A 786 -9.92 39.15 27.68
C ALA A 786 -9.24 40.42 28.23
N SER A 787 -10.02 41.33 28.86
CA SER A 787 -9.50 42.54 29.49
C SER A 787 -9.05 42.38 30.95
N ILE A 788 -9.21 41.19 31.52
CA ILE A 788 -8.84 40.92 32.91
C ILE A 788 -7.33 41.01 33.07
N GLY A 789 -6.88 41.85 34.01
CA GLY A 789 -5.47 42.08 34.32
C GLY A 789 -4.91 43.38 33.72
N ASP A 790 -5.63 44.05 32.82
CA ASP A 790 -5.25 45.37 32.33
C ASP A 790 -5.83 46.49 33.23
N GLN A 791 -5.04 47.54 33.45
CA GLN A 791 -5.45 48.72 34.22
C GLN A 791 -6.40 49.63 33.44
N ASP A 792 -6.30 49.65 32.10
CA ASP A 792 -7.19 50.38 31.20
C ASP A 792 -7.93 49.39 30.28
N ARG A 793 -9.00 48.79 30.84
CA ARG A 793 -9.85 47.77 30.17
C ARG A 793 -10.44 48.23 28.82
N THR A 794 -10.36 49.52 28.50
CA THR A 794 -10.96 50.11 27.29
C THR A 794 -9.96 50.35 26.16
N LYS A 795 -8.64 50.21 26.37
CA LYS A 795 -7.60 50.52 25.37
C LYS A 795 -6.66 49.37 25.04
N ILE A 796 -7.12 48.14 25.24
CA ILE A 796 -6.30 46.95 25.00
C ILE A 796 -5.99 46.83 23.52
N LYS A 797 -4.69 46.71 23.22
CA LYS A 797 -4.18 46.42 21.89
C LYS A 797 -3.46 45.08 21.92
N ALA A 798 -3.82 44.20 21.00
CA ALA A 798 -3.18 42.90 20.85
C ALA A 798 -2.56 42.79 19.46
N THR A 799 -1.35 42.22 19.37
CA THR A 799 -0.62 42.13 18.11
C THR A 799 -0.59 40.70 17.60
N LEU A 800 -1.13 40.46 16.41
CA LEU A 800 -0.95 39.19 15.69
C LEU A 800 0.21 39.33 14.70
N LYS A 801 1.26 38.52 14.84
CA LYS A 801 2.38 38.49 13.87
C LYS A 801 2.10 37.47 12.78
N ARG A 802 2.65 37.68 11.59
CA ARG A 802 2.69 36.69 10.51
C ARG A 802 3.95 35.85 10.64
N ASP A 803 3.94 34.87 11.54
CA ASP A 803 5.06 33.94 11.73
C ASP A 803 4.72 32.51 11.30
N ARG A 804 5.67 31.59 11.48
CA ARG A 804 5.51 30.19 11.04
C ARG A 804 4.33 29.46 11.71
N ASP A 805 3.88 29.91 12.88
CA ASP A 805 2.86 29.24 13.69
C ASP A 805 1.47 29.89 13.59
N THR A 806 1.37 31.02 12.87
CA THR A 806 0.14 31.82 12.80
C THR A 806 -0.16 32.37 11.40
N TYR A 807 0.71 32.15 10.40
CA TYR A 807 0.57 32.82 9.10
C TYR A 807 -0.79 32.60 8.42
N PHE A 808 -1.39 31.40 8.52
CA PHE A 808 -2.66 31.14 7.85
C PHE A 808 -3.82 31.87 8.52
N ILE A 809 -3.94 31.82 9.85
CA ILE A 809 -4.95 32.61 10.58
C ILE A 809 -4.70 34.12 10.45
N TYR A 810 -3.44 34.55 10.33
CA TYR A 810 -3.07 35.93 10.02
C TYR A 810 -3.61 36.34 8.65
N ASP A 811 -3.33 35.55 7.61
CA ASP A 811 -3.73 35.86 6.24
C ASP A 811 -5.28 35.90 6.13
N GLN A 812 -5.99 35.01 6.84
CA GLN A 812 -7.46 35.05 6.88
C GLN A 812 -8.01 36.23 7.69
N ALA A 813 -7.40 36.57 8.82
CA ALA A 813 -7.81 37.74 9.62
C ALA A 813 -7.57 39.05 8.85
N ARG A 814 -6.41 39.17 8.20
CA ARG A 814 -6.08 40.31 7.32
C ARG A 814 -7.13 40.49 6.23
N LYS A 815 -7.51 39.40 5.57
CA LYS A 815 -8.56 39.39 4.54
C LYS A 815 -9.91 39.86 5.11
N LEU A 816 -10.30 39.37 6.30
CA LEU A 816 -11.53 39.81 6.97
C LEU A 816 -11.50 41.31 7.29
N ILE A 817 -10.42 41.83 7.87
CA ILE A 817 -10.29 43.24 8.26
C ILE A 817 -10.35 44.16 7.04
N PHE A 818 -9.53 43.90 6.03
CA PHE A 818 -9.35 44.83 4.91
C PHE A 818 -10.37 44.64 3.79
N GLU A 819 -10.70 43.40 3.43
CA GLU A 819 -11.59 43.15 2.28
C GLU A 819 -13.07 43.11 2.69
N LYS A 820 -13.39 42.55 3.86
CA LYS A 820 -14.79 42.37 4.31
C LYS A 820 -15.27 43.52 5.22
N LEU A 821 -14.49 43.88 6.24
CA LEU A 821 -14.83 44.94 7.20
C LEU A 821 -14.42 46.35 6.74
N LYS A 822 -13.51 46.46 5.77
CA LYS A 822 -12.99 47.73 5.20
C LYS A 822 -12.40 48.68 6.25
N ILE A 823 -11.70 48.12 7.25
CA ILE A 823 -11.01 48.89 8.29
C ILE A 823 -9.63 49.35 7.74
N SER A 824 -9.08 50.48 8.25
CA SER A 824 -7.84 51.09 7.73
C SER A 824 -6.62 50.15 7.73
N GLU A 825 -5.79 50.23 6.69
CA GLU A 825 -4.51 49.50 6.56
C GLU A 825 -3.46 49.92 7.60
N ASP A 826 -3.66 51.04 8.32
CA ASP A 826 -2.77 51.53 9.39
C ASP A 826 -2.62 50.51 10.56
N ILE A 827 -3.49 49.51 10.60
CA ILE A 827 -3.45 48.37 11.52
C ILE A 827 -2.31 47.39 11.18
N GLU A 828 -1.89 47.32 9.91
CA GLU A 828 -0.78 46.47 9.47
C GLU A 828 0.57 47.17 9.62
N VAL A 829 1.44 46.63 10.47
CA VAL A 829 2.81 47.13 10.68
C VAL A 829 3.81 46.10 10.15
N LYS A 830 4.72 46.56 9.28
CA LYS A 830 5.85 45.76 8.77
C LYS A 830 7.14 46.24 9.41
N LYS A 831 7.76 45.40 10.24
CA LYS A 831 9.05 45.68 10.89
C LYS A 831 9.96 44.47 10.74
N ASP A 832 11.22 44.70 10.35
CA ASP A 832 12.25 43.66 10.17
C ASP A 832 11.81 42.51 9.23
N GLY A 833 11.00 42.81 8.21
CA GLY A 833 10.48 41.84 7.26
C GLY A 833 9.30 40.99 7.75
N ILE A 834 8.83 41.20 8.99
CA ILE A 834 7.68 40.49 9.58
C ILE A 834 6.47 41.43 9.57
N ALA A 835 5.37 40.98 8.98
CA ALA A 835 4.09 41.69 9.00
C ALA A 835 3.32 41.38 10.28
N SER A 836 2.61 42.37 10.84
CA SER A 836 1.83 42.23 12.07
C SER A 836 0.55 43.06 12.01
N LEU A 837 -0.52 42.61 12.66
CA LEU A 837 -1.79 43.31 12.80
C LEU A 837 -1.95 43.79 14.25
N ASN A 838 -2.16 45.09 14.46
CA ASN A 838 -2.40 45.68 15.78
C ASN A 838 -3.90 45.86 16.03
N LEU A 839 -4.51 44.84 16.65
CA LEU A 839 -5.94 44.73 16.83
C LEU A 839 -6.42 45.41 18.11
N THR A 840 -7.65 45.92 18.06
CA THR A 840 -8.37 46.56 19.17
C THR A 840 -9.66 45.80 19.50
N LEU A 841 -10.27 46.09 20.65
CA LEU A 841 -11.55 45.48 21.03
C LEU A 841 -12.70 45.88 20.09
N ASP A 842 -12.62 47.06 19.46
CA ASP A 842 -13.61 47.49 18.46
C ASP A 842 -13.56 46.63 17.19
N ASP A 843 -12.38 46.14 16.80
CA ASP A 843 -12.23 45.24 15.65
C ASP A 843 -12.96 43.91 15.89
N ILE A 844 -12.96 43.41 17.13
CA ILE A 844 -13.73 42.22 17.53
C ILE A 844 -15.23 42.49 17.39
N LYS A 845 -15.70 43.62 17.93
CA LYS A 845 -17.12 44.00 17.87
C LYS A 845 -17.60 44.12 16.42
N ASN A 846 -16.80 44.73 15.55
CA ASN A 846 -17.09 44.87 14.12
C ASN A 846 -17.17 43.51 13.43
N ALA A 847 -16.25 42.59 13.74
CA ALA A 847 -16.26 41.23 13.19
C ALA A 847 -17.48 40.41 13.63
N TYR A 848 -17.86 40.45 14.91
CA TYR A 848 -19.06 39.76 15.40
C TYR A 848 -20.34 40.32 14.77
N THR A 849 -20.43 41.65 14.65
CA THR A 849 -21.55 42.32 13.98
C THR A 849 -21.66 41.89 12.51
N TYR A 850 -20.52 41.79 11.81
CA TYR A 850 -20.48 41.31 10.43
C TYR A 850 -21.04 39.89 10.30
N PHE A 851 -20.56 38.93 11.11
CA PHE A 851 -21.03 37.54 11.03
C PHE A 851 -22.47 37.36 11.50
N ALA A 852 -22.91 38.12 12.51
CA ALA A 852 -24.30 38.08 12.98
C ALA A 852 -25.30 38.54 11.89
N ASN A 853 -24.87 39.40 10.97
CA ASN A 853 -25.67 39.89 9.85
C ASN A 853 -25.60 39.01 8.60
N ASP A 854 -24.75 37.97 8.56
CA ASP A 854 -24.66 37.05 7.41
C ASP A 854 -25.63 35.87 7.60
N PRO A 855 -26.60 35.66 6.67
CA PRO A 855 -27.60 34.58 6.75
C PRO A 855 -27.02 33.16 6.81
N LEU A 856 -25.73 32.99 6.52
CA LEU A 856 -25.05 31.71 6.70
C LEU A 856 -24.92 31.30 8.17
N TYR A 857 -24.86 32.29 9.08
CA TYR A 857 -24.63 32.08 10.51
C TYR A 857 -25.84 32.41 11.37
N THR A 858 -26.80 33.16 10.84
CA THR A 858 -28.05 33.49 11.54
C THR A 858 -29.25 33.07 10.70
N ASP A 859 -30.13 32.24 11.27
CA ASP A 859 -31.37 31.84 10.62
C ASP A 859 -32.58 32.62 11.20
N LYS A 860 -33.70 32.66 10.48
CA LYS A 860 -34.92 33.38 10.90
C LYS A 860 -35.70 32.69 12.04
N GLN A 861 -35.29 31.49 12.47
CA GLN A 861 -36.05 30.62 13.38
C GLN A 861 -35.24 30.12 14.62
N GLY A 862 -33.99 30.53 14.81
CA GLY A 862 -33.17 30.13 15.95
C GLY A 862 -31.66 30.33 15.82
N ASP A 863 -31.04 30.47 16.99
CA ASP A 863 -29.61 30.62 17.30
C ASP A 863 -28.74 29.39 16.94
N LYS A 864 -29.21 28.46 16.08
CA LYS A 864 -28.53 27.19 15.84
C LYS A 864 -27.26 27.34 15.01
N ASN A 865 -27.33 28.04 13.88
CA ASN A 865 -26.16 28.25 13.01
C ASN A 865 -25.07 29.07 13.73
N TRP A 866 -25.48 30.03 14.56
CA TRP A 866 -24.58 30.85 15.36
C TRP A 866 -23.89 30.01 16.44
N ARG A 867 -24.64 29.15 17.14
CA ARG A 867 -24.06 28.16 18.08
C ARG A 867 -23.09 27.22 17.39
N ASP A 868 -23.42 26.69 16.22
CA ASP A 868 -22.52 25.79 15.49
C ASP A 868 -21.24 26.50 15.03
N PHE A 869 -21.34 27.75 14.58
CA PHE A 869 -20.19 28.58 14.19
C PHE A 869 -19.28 28.92 15.38
N THR A 870 -19.86 29.43 16.46
CA THR A 870 -19.12 29.80 17.67
C THR A 870 -18.58 28.58 18.41
N TYR A 871 -19.24 27.43 18.33
CA TYR A 871 -18.70 26.15 18.79
C TYR A 871 -17.44 25.75 18.01
N ARG A 872 -17.44 25.86 16.67
CA ARG A 872 -16.24 25.61 15.84
C ARG A 872 -15.11 26.57 16.17
N LEU A 873 -15.42 27.85 16.39
CA LEU A 873 -14.46 28.86 16.84
C LEU A 873 -13.84 28.47 18.19
N LYS A 874 -14.67 28.05 19.14
CA LYS A 874 -14.23 27.56 20.45
C LYS A 874 -13.22 26.40 20.31
N LEU A 875 -13.57 25.40 19.50
CA LEU A 875 -12.67 24.27 19.23
C LEU A 875 -11.37 24.72 18.57
N SER A 876 -11.44 25.60 17.57
CA SER A 876 -10.27 26.17 16.90
C SER A 876 -9.32 26.87 17.89
N LEU A 877 -9.85 27.64 18.84
CA LEU A 877 -9.05 28.28 19.88
C LEU A 877 -8.41 27.25 20.83
N TYR A 878 -9.17 26.26 21.31
CA TYR A 878 -8.63 25.21 22.18
C TYR A 878 -7.49 24.41 21.53
N THR A 879 -7.54 24.14 20.23
CA THR A 879 -6.46 23.42 19.52
C THR A 879 -5.12 24.16 19.50
N ARG A 880 -5.13 25.48 19.77
CA ARG A 880 -3.95 26.35 19.88
C ARG A 880 -3.43 26.49 21.31
N PHE A 881 -4.19 26.00 22.29
CA PHE A 881 -3.81 25.90 23.70
C PHE A 881 -4.01 24.45 24.21
N PRO A 882 -3.25 23.46 23.70
CA PRO A 882 -3.49 22.03 23.96
C PRO A 882 -3.44 21.64 25.45
N GLU A 883 -2.63 22.35 26.24
CA GLU A 883 -2.54 22.20 27.69
C GLU A 883 -3.87 22.43 28.43
N LEU A 884 -4.79 23.20 27.84
CA LEU A 884 -6.14 23.42 28.40
C LEU A 884 -7.05 22.21 28.15
N VAL A 885 -6.95 21.60 26.96
CA VAL A 885 -7.79 20.45 26.57
C VAL A 885 -7.47 19.21 27.40
N ARG A 886 -6.18 18.95 27.66
CA ARG A 886 -5.73 17.82 28.51
C ARG A 886 -6.29 17.88 29.94
N LYS A 887 -6.66 19.06 30.43
CA LYS A 887 -7.22 19.26 31.78
C LYS A 887 -8.72 19.05 31.80
N LEU A 888 -9.43 19.40 30.72
CA LEU A 888 -10.86 19.12 30.57
C LEU A 888 -11.12 17.61 30.58
N SER A 889 -10.32 16.81 29.88
CA SER A 889 -10.50 15.34 29.81
C SER A 889 -10.24 14.57 31.12
N SER A 890 -9.62 15.22 32.13
CA SER A 890 -9.32 14.61 33.44
C SER A 890 -10.49 14.65 34.42
N LYS A 891 -11.49 15.51 34.18
CA LYS A 891 -12.81 15.43 34.81
C LYS A 891 -13.70 14.73 33.80
N GLY A 892 -14.09 13.49 34.10
CA GLY A 892 -14.83 12.66 33.16
C GLY A 892 -16.12 13.34 32.70
N ASP A 893 -16.12 13.83 31.46
CA ASP A 893 -17.33 14.08 30.71
C ASP A 893 -17.82 12.74 30.17
N LYS A 894 -18.89 12.23 30.80
CA LYS A 894 -19.79 11.23 30.23
C LYS A 894 -20.67 11.88 29.17
#